data_AF-A0A8T7I8M8-F1
#
_entry.id   AF-A0A8T7I8M8-F1
#
_cell.length_a   1.000
_cell.length_b   1.000
_cell.length_c   1.000
_cell.angle_alpha   90.00
_cell.angle_beta   90.00
_cell.angle_gamma   90.00
#
_symmetry.space_group_name_H-M   'P 1'
#
loop_
_entity.id
_entity.type
_entity.pdbx_description
1 polymer ?
#
loop_
_entity_poly.entity_id
_entity_poly.type
_entity_poly.pdbx_seq_one_letter_code
_entity_poly.pdbx_strand_id
1 'polypeptide(L)'
;MTIKRIIYVCCLFFLLSSAHASFSAFKVEDIKVNGLQRIDLGTFFTYLPIQVGEQLDEARLPTIIRALNSTGSFQYVKVSREGNTIIFDVEERPVIAEIIIEGNRELKTEDLLNGMRSAGFAKGEVYQPAALEAIASEIESQYFSHGKYGVKIKTRAIQMSRNRVQVRMDVDEGEPATLKEINIVGNKVFTDQELLDQFELGTGGLFSFVTSDDQYAREKLSGDLEKLRNYYLDRGYLKFQIDSTQVAISPDRKGMFITINVSEGEKFTVSDIKFSGELIYTEEQLRTLVPLKNGDTYSGAAISFAEERISEWLGFRGYAFASVMSVPDIDEDKLEVDLTIFVDPKKRTYIRRVTFSGNESTDDHVFRREVRLMESEALSTQLVERSKTRMERLPFVETVSVETPKVEGTDDQVDVEFKVKERSAGTISGGLGYGSFYGLSLQASVSHDNFLGSGDRVGLAVNTAKAIQNYSFNYTQPYFTVDGVSLSYNAFFRETDYRELNINRSSQTSLGAGVTWSFPLSEVSRVSVGGSFLDNQLNSYAQDPFGSRAQGIIDLFSSFGLDPYTDSTLDFELFEGQVGWVRNTLNRGIFPDSGTLNRVTLEATTPGADLEYYKVTYDFSNYWAFTQGWSLKSAFSLAYGNGYGDTLRLPYFENFYGGSSDSLRGFENNTVGPRQIIRTPLTETIVAPDGTPIVIRLPEENDVFQLTSFSSGGNASATGTLELIFPTPFAENSRSVRTSFFIDVGNVWDTEFDVDRFDGYTARLPDGTDGPIPDFSDPSFYRVSAGFAVQWLSPMGPISISLGRPLKEQRFDDFEQIQFNIGRTF
;
A
#
# COMPACT_ATOMS: atom_id res chain seq x y z
N MET A 1 46.26 49.46 -82.26
CA MET A 1 45.48 48.69 -81.25
C MET A 1 46.36 47.71 -80.46
N THR A 2 47.62 48.05 -80.15
CA THR A 2 48.61 47.09 -79.61
C THR A 2 49.41 47.57 -78.40
N ILE A 3 49.38 48.86 -78.02
CA ILE A 3 50.15 49.36 -76.86
C ILE A 3 49.32 49.34 -75.55
N LYS A 4 48.01 49.64 -75.61
CA LYS A 4 47.15 49.60 -74.41
C LYS A 4 46.96 48.18 -73.84
N ARG A 5 46.91 47.14 -74.67
CA ARG A 5 46.80 45.74 -74.19
C ARG A 5 48.09 45.24 -73.52
N ILE A 6 49.25 45.68 -73.97
CA ILE A 6 50.54 45.29 -73.35
C ILE A 6 50.70 45.94 -71.98
N ILE A 7 50.28 47.20 -71.81
CA ILE A 7 50.34 47.89 -70.52
C ILE A 7 49.37 47.26 -69.50
N TYR A 8 48.17 46.85 -69.91
CA TYR A 8 47.24 46.15 -69.01
C TYR A 8 47.72 44.75 -68.63
N VAL A 9 48.35 44.00 -69.54
CA VAL A 9 48.91 42.67 -69.22
C VAL A 9 50.16 42.78 -68.33
N CYS A 10 51.03 43.78 -68.54
CA CYS A 10 52.18 44.02 -67.66
C CYS A 10 51.78 44.55 -66.28
N CYS A 11 50.75 45.40 -66.17
CA CYS A 11 50.21 45.83 -64.87
C CYS A 11 49.50 44.69 -64.13
N LEU A 12 48.80 43.77 -64.83
CA LEU A 12 48.22 42.59 -64.19
C LEU A 12 49.31 41.62 -63.71
N PHE A 13 50.41 41.45 -64.45
CA PHE A 13 51.54 40.61 -64.04
C PHE A 13 52.34 41.21 -62.86
N PHE A 14 52.45 42.54 -62.78
CA PHE A 14 53.11 43.21 -61.65
C PHE A 14 52.25 43.25 -60.38
N LEU A 15 50.92 43.31 -60.51
CA LEU A 15 49.99 43.23 -59.37
C LEU A 15 49.82 41.80 -58.83
N LEU A 16 50.15 40.77 -59.62
CA LEU A 16 50.16 39.37 -59.17
C LEU A 16 51.50 38.92 -58.53
N SER A 17 52.52 39.79 -58.49
CA SER A 17 53.87 39.42 -58.04
C SER A 17 54.30 40.05 -56.70
N SER A 18 53.38 40.64 -55.94
CA SER A 18 53.70 41.27 -54.66
C SER A 18 52.98 40.55 -53.51
N ALA A 19 53.80 39.94 -52.64
CA ALA A 19 53.47 39.26 -51.38
C ALA A 19 52.98 37.80 -51.48
N HIS A 20 53.91 36.90 -51.84
CA HIS A 20 54.07 35.68 -51.03
C HIS A 20 55.21 35.98 -50.05
N ALA A 21 54.85 36.54 -48.89
CA ALA A 21 55.72 36.46 -47.73
C ALA A 21 55.66 35.00 -47.28
N SER A 22 56.53 34.17 -47.86
CA SER A 22 56.77 32.82 -47.35
C SER A 22 57.22 32.98 -45.90
N PHE A 23 56.36 32.60 -44.96
CA PHE A 23 56.73 32.50 -43.56
C PHE A 23 57.83 31.44 -43.47
N SER A 24 59.09 31.87 -43.38
CA SER A 24 60.19 30.90 -43.24
C SER A 24 60.00 30.19 -41.91
N ALA A 25 60.06 28.86 -41.93
CA ALA A 25 60.06 28.06 -40.72
C ALA A 25 61.08 28.66 -39.74
N PHE A 26 60.62 28.99 -38.54
CA PHE A 26 61.44 29.65 -37.54
C PHE A 26 61.50 28.79 -36.29
N LYS A 27 62.62 28.88 -35.57
CA LYS A 27 62.79 28.19 -34.31
C LYS A 27 62.15 29.03 -33.20
N VAL A 28 61.23 28.43 -32.45
CA VAL A 28 60.54 29.10 -31.34
C VAL A 28 61.50 29.23 -30.17
N GLU A 29 61.85 30.44 -29.77
CA GLU A 29 62.76 30.70 -28.63
C GLU A 29 62.01 30.93 -27.32
N ASP A 30 60.77 31.43 -27.40
CA ASP A 30 59.93 31.71 -26.25
C ASP A 30 58.44 31.64 -26.63
N ILE A 31 57.59 31.31 -25.65
CA ILE A 31 56.14 31.28 -25.79
C ILE A 31 55.52 32.13 -24.69
N LYS A 32 54.84 33.21 -25.07
CA LYS A 32 54.11 34.10 -24.16
C LYS A 32 52.61 33.87 -24.29
N VAL A 33 51.91 34.00 -23.18
CA VAL A 33 50.46 33.81 -23.12
C VAL A 33 49.85 34.98 -22.37
N ASN A 34 48.89 35.66 -23.00
CA ASN A 34 48.14 36.78 -22.44
C ASN A 34 46.67 36.40 -22.30
N GLY A 35 46.03 36.87 -21.24
CA GLY A 35 44.57 36.74 -21.05
C GLY A 35 44.12 35.49 -20.28
N LEU A 36 45.06 34.69 -19.75
CA LEU A 36 44.75 33.71 -18.71
C LEU A 36 44.29 34.42 -17.43
N GLN A 37 43.22 33.90 -16.82
CA GLN A 37 42.65 34.41 -15.58
C GLN A 37 42.58 33.32 -14.50
N ARG A 38 42.08 32.14 -14.87
CA ARG A 38 41.88 31.01 -13.96
C ARG A 38 42.78 29.82 -14.32
N ILE A 39 43.13 29.65 -15.59
CA ILE A 39 43.99 28.54 -16.02
C ILE A 39 45.44 28.91 -15.73
N ASP A 40 46.12 28.07 -14.94
CA ASP A 40 47.53 28.25 -14.66
C ASP A 40 48.36 28.12 -15.95
N LEU A 41 49.42 28.93 -16.04
CA LEU A 41 50.30 28.96 -17.21
C LEU A 41 50.88 27.58 -17.55
N GLY A 42 51.22 26.76 -16.53
CA GLY A 42 51.70 25.39 -16.72
C GLY A 42 50.67 24.48 -17.41
N THR A 43 49.39 24.62 -17.06
CA THR A 43 48.28 23.86 -17.66
C THR A 43 48.04 24.30 -19.11
N PHE A 44 48.21 25.58 -19.43
CA PHE A 44 48.14 26.04 -20.82
C PHE A 44 49.21 25.37 -21.69
N PHE A 45 50.44 25.21 -21.17
CA PHE A 45 51.53 24.59 -21.93
C PHE A 45 51.30 23.10 -22.22
N THR A 46 50.53 22.37 -21.40
CA THR A 46 50.21 20.96 -21.69
C THR A 46 49.22 20.80 -22.85
N TYR A 47 48.45 21.85 -23.17
CA TYR A 47 47.51 21.86 -24.31
C TYR A 47 48.16 22.20 -25.64
N LEU A 48 49.40 22.68 -25.64
CA LEU A 48 50.11 23.11 -26.84
C LEU A 48 50.85 21.92 -27.48
N PRO A 49 50.58 21.57 -28.75
CA PRO A 49 51.35 20.59 -29.50
C PRO A 49 52.64 21.21 -30.10
N ILE A 50 53.32 22.04 -29.31
CA ILE A 50 54.59 22.69 -29.64
C ILE A 50 55.37 23.05 -28.36
N GLN A 51 56.69 22.88 -28.41
CA GLN A 51 57.60 23.23 -27.32
C GLN A 51 58.62 24.30 -27.74
N VAL A 52 59.16 25.01 -26.75
CA VAL A 52 60.27 25.94 -26.95
C VAL A 52 61.46 25.17 -27.53
N GLY A 53 61.99 25.64 -28.66
CA GLY A 53 63.08 25.03 -29.40
C GLY A 53 62.66 24.26 -30.66
N GLU A 54 61.37 24.02 -30.89
CA GLU A 54 60.86 23.41 -32.12
C GLU A 54 60.83 24.39 -33.31
N GLN A 55 60.91 23.86 -34.54
CA GLN A 55 60.62 24.64 -35.74
C GLN A 55 59.12 24.70 -36.00
N LEU A 56 58.61 25.92 -36.11
CA LEU A 56 57.23 26.19 -36.49
C LEU A 56 57.16 26.72 -37.92
N ASP A 57 56.42 26.01 -38.76
CA ASP A 57 55.98 26.46 -40.08
C ASP A 57 54.53 26.98 -40.02
N GLU A 58 54.14 27.78 -41.02
CA GLU A 58 52.80 28.36 -41.08
C GLU A 58 51.69 27.30 -41.20
N ALA A 59 52.04 26.12 -41.74
CA ALA A 59 51.12 24.99 -41.89
C ALA A 59 50.72 24.34 -40.55
N ARG A 60 51.55 24.43 -39.49
CA ARG A 60 51.25 23.89 -38.16
C ARG A 60 50.40 24.82 -37.27
N LEU A 61 50.31 26.12 -37.59
CA LEU A 61 49.53 27.09 -36.81
C LEU A 61 48.03 26.72 -36.67
N PRO A 62 47.31 26.32 -37.75
CA PRO A 62 45.92 25.89 -37.62
C PRO A 62 45.72 24.68 -36.72
N THR A 63 46.70 23.77 -36.65
CA THR A 63 46.67 22.57 -35.80
C THR A 63 46.82 22.95 -34.33
N ILE A 64 47.72 23.90 -34.02
CA ILE A 64 47.90 24.42 -32.66
C ILE A 64 46.65 25.17 -32.19
N ILE A 65 46.07 26.02 -33.04
CA ILE A 65 44.83 26.75 -32.73
C ILE A 65 43.67 25.76 -32.53
N ARG A 66 43.57 24.71 -33.36
CA ARG A 66 42.57 23.65 -33.20
C ARG A 66 42.76 22.87 -31.90
N ALA A 67 43.99 22.55 -31.52
CA ALA A 67 44.29 21.87 -30.25
C ALA A 67 43.82 22.71 -29.05
N LEU A 68 44.15 24.00 -29.02
CA LEU A 68 43.68 24.91 -27.96
C LEU A 68 42.15 25.05 -27.94
N ASN A 69 41.50 25.18 -29.10
CA ASN A 69 40.04 25.25 -29.17
C ASN A 69 39.35 23.94 -28.76
N SER A 70 39.98 22.79 -29.03
CA SER A 70 39.42 21.46 -28.68
C SER A 70 39.35 21.22 -27.17
N THR A 71 40.13 21.94 -26.37
CA THR A 71 40.04 21.90 -24.91
C THR A 71 38.73 22.48 -24.37
N GLY A 72 37.96 23.20 -25.20
CA GLY A 72 36.70 23.85 -24.81
C GLY A 72 36.87 24.99 -23.81
N SER A 73 38.10 25.31 -23.38
CA SER A 73 38.41 26.24 -22.28
C SER A 73 38.52 27.70 -22.73
N PHE A 74 38.67 27.96 -24.03
CA PHE A 74 38.88 29.29 -24.59
C PHE A 74 37.73 29.69 -25.53
N GLN A 75 37.27 30.93 -25.40
CA GLN A 75 36.29 31.54 -26.30
C GLN A 75 36.95 32.00 -27.58
N TYR A 76 38.15 32.55 -27.45
CA TYR A 76 38.92 33.13 -28.55
C TYR A 76 40.41 32.86 -28.32
N VAL A 77 41.10 32.46 -29.38
CA VAL A 77 42.54 32.22 -29.39
C VAL A 77 43.13 32.94 -30.60
N LYS A 78 43.98 33.93 -30.36
CA LYS A 78 44.75 34.64 -31.38
C LYS A 78 46.22 34.35 -31.18
N VAL A 79 46.87 33.96 -32.27
CA VAL A 79 48.31 33.69 -32.28
C VAL A 79 48.98 34.81 -33.06
N SER A 80 49.96 35.45 -32.45
CA SER A 80 50.81 36.44 -33.10
C SER A 80 52.29 36.08 -32.90
N ARG A 81 53.14 36.64 -33.76
CA ARG A 81 54.58 36.39 -33.75
C ARG A 81 55.33 37.70 -33.61
N GLU A 82 56.30 37.74 -32.72
CA GLU A 82 57.23 38.85 -32.55
C GLU A 82 58.66 38.28 -32.54
N GLY A 83 59.40 38.44 -33.66
CA GLY A 83 60.73 37.84 -33.82
C GLY A 83 60.70 36.30 -33.81
N ASN A 84 61.36 35.68 -32.82
CA ASN A 84 61.33 34.23 -32.56
C ASN A 84 60.42 33.83 -31.38
N THR A 85 59.62 34.77 -30.85
CA THR A 85 58.63 34.53 -29.78
C THR A 85 57.23 34.39 -30.36
N ILE A 86 56.47 33.41 -29.87
CA ILE A 86 55.04 33.26 -30.17
C ILE A 86 54.23 33.82 -29.01
N ILE A 87 53.23 34.62 -29.34
CA ILE A 87 52.31 35.22 -28.37
C ILE A 87 50.92 34.65 -28.61
N PHE A 88 50.38 33.98 -27.60
CA PHE A 88 48.99 33.51 -27.55
C PHE A 88 48.15 34.51 -26.75
N ASP A 89 47.31 35.27 -27.43
CA ASP A 89 46.28 36.08 -26.78
C ASP A 89 45.01 35.22 -26.68
N VAL A 90 44.64 34.85 -25.47
CA VAL A 90 43.50 33.96 -25.21
C VAL A 90 42.44 34.65 -24.35
N GLU A 91 41.19 34.35 -24.63
CA GLU A 91 40.06 34.71 -23.78
C GLU A 91 39.47 33.43 -23.21
N GLU A 92 39.62 33.21 -21.90
CA GLU A 92 39.07 32.05 -21.22
C GLU A 92 37.53 32.10 -21.21
N ARG A 93 36.89 30.95 -21.46
CA ARG A 93 35.45 30.83 -21.25
C ARG A 93 35.12 30.91 -19.76
N PRO A 94 34.00 31.55 -19.40
CA PRO A 94 33.60 31.63 -18.01
C PRO A 94 33.22 30.26 -17.45
N VAL A 95 33.32 30.11 -16.13
CA VAL A 95 32.89 28.89 -15.41
C VAL A 95 31.48 29.07 -14.84
N ILE A 96 30.67 28.01 -14.90
CA ILE A 96 29.31 28.00 -14.35
C ILE A 96 29.38 28.07 -12.82
N ALA A 97 28.92 29.17 -12.25
CA ALA A 97 28.88 29.35 -10.80
C ALA A 97 27.65 28.68 -10.16
N GLU A 98 26.52 28.76 -10.86
CA GLU A 98 25.22 28.29 -10.40
C GLU A 98 24.28 28.15 -11.59
N ILE A 99 23.32 27.23 -11.47
CA ILE A 99 22.26 26.99 -12.45
C ILE A 99 20.94 27.14 -11.69
N ILE A 100 20.09 28.07 -12.14
CA ILE A 100 18.77 28.32 -11.56
C ILE A 100 17.73 27.96 -12.61
N ILE A 101 16.82 27.05 -12.27
CA ILE A 101 15.66 26.69 -13.09
C ILE A 101 14.41 27.13 -12.32
N GLU A 102 13.59 27.96 -12.94
CA GLU A 102 12.36 28.48 -12.35
C GLU A 102 11.17 28.20 -13.28
N GLY A 103 10.00 27.90 -12.70
CA GLY A 103 8.76 27.66 -13.45
C GLY A 103 8.48 26.20 -13.81
N ASN A 104 9.41 25.28 -13.49
CA ASN A 104 9.23 23.83 -13.62
C ASN A 104 8.42 23.28 -12.42
N ARG A 105 7.13 23.00 -12.64
CA ARG A 105 6.22 22.35 -11.69
C ARG A 105 6.04 20.87 -11.98
N GLU A 106 6.05 20.48 -13.25
CA GLU A 106 5.87 19.09 -13.71
C GLU A 106 7.12 18.24 -13.46
N LEU A 107 8.29 18.77 -13.83
CA LEU A 107 9.58 18.10 -13.67
C LEU A 107 10.34 18.65 -12.46
N LYS A 108 10.80 17.76 -11.57
CA LYS A 108 11.56 18.16 -10.38
C LYS A 108 12.90 18.76 -10.78
N THR A 109 13.28 19.87 -10.13
CA THR A 109 14.54 20.57 -10.40
C THR A 109 15.76 19.67 -10.22
N GLU A 110 15.76 18.79 -9.23
CA GLU A 110 16.86 17.87 -8.94
C GLU A 110 17.12 16.89 -10.10
N ASP A 111 16.06 16.35 -10.70
CA ASP A 111 16.15 15.41 -11.83
C ASP A 111 16.73 16.11 -13.06
N LEU A 112 16.28 17.34 -13.35
CA LEU A 112 16.81 18.17 -14.44
C LEU A 112 18.31 18.46 -14.23
N LEU A 113 18.71 18.84 -13.01
CA LEU A 113 20.12 19.11 -12.68
C LEU A 113 21.00 17.86 -12.79
N ASN A 114 20.48 16.68 -12.41
CA ASN A 114 21.20 15.41 -12.55
C ASN A 114 21.38 15.00 -14.02
N GLY A 115 20.35 15.20 -14.86
CA GLY A 115 20.44 15.01 -16.31
C GLY A 115 21.48 15.94 -16.94
N MET A 116 21.45 17.23 -16.59
CA MET A 116 22.43 18.22 -17.07
C MET A 116 23.86 17.88 -16.65
N ARG A 117 24.06 17.40 -15.42
CA ARG A 117 25.38 16.94 -14.94
C ARG A 117 25.90 15.78 -15.78
N SER A 118 25.04 14.83 -16.12
CA SER A 118 25.41 13.67 -16.96
C SER A 118 25.79 14.11 -18.39
N ALA A 119 25.23 15.22 -18.87
CA ALA A 119 25.59 15.85 -20.14
C ALA A 119 26.83 16.78 -20.06
N GLY A 120 27.53 16.82 -18.93
CA GLY A 120 28.73 17.65 -18.76
C GLY A 120 28.46 19.15 -18.54
N PHE A 121 27.26 19.51 -18.10
CA PHE A 121 26.89 20.90 -17.82
C PHE A 121 26.42 21.04 -16.37
N ALA A 122 27.35 21.39 -15.49
CA ALA A 122 27.10 21.50 -14.06
C ALA A 122 27.88 22.69 -13.46
N LYS A 123 27.55 23.02 -12.20
CA LYS A 123 28.32 23.96 -11.41
C LYS A 123 29.80 23.52 -11.36
N GLY A 124 30.69 24.44 -11.73
CA GLY A 124 32.14 24.19 -11.81
C GLY A 124 32.66 23.90 -13.21
N GLU A 125 31.79 23.58 -14.17
CA GLU A 125 32.14 23.30 -15.56
C GLU A 125 32.30 24.58 -16.41
N VAL A 126 32.98 24.45 -17.54
CA VAL A 126 33.16 25.56 -18.49
C VAL A 126 31.86 25.86 -19.22
N TYR A 127 31.43 27.11 -19.19
CA TYR A 127 30.20 27.55 -19.85
C TYR A 127 30.37 27.58 -21.38
N GLN A 128 29.45 26.90 -22.08
CA GLN A 128 29.36 26.92 -23.53
C GLN A 128 27.94 27.30 -23.96
N PRO A 129 27.75 28.38 -24.75
CA PRO A 129 26.41 28.79 -25.21
C PRO A 129 25.65 27.68 -25.97
N ALA A 130 26.34 26.98 -26.87
CA ALA A 130 25.76 25.88 -27.63
C ALA A 130 25.30 24.71 -26.74
N ALA A 131 26.00 24.44 -25.63
CA ALA A 131 25.59 23.41 -24.68
C ALA A 131 24.33 23.83 -23.92
N LEU A 132 24.21 25.11 -23.53
CA LEU A 132 23.01 25.63 -22.88
C LEU A 132 21.78 25.52 -23.80
N GLU A 133 21.93 25.82 -25.08
CA GLU A 133 20.87 25.70 -26.08
C GLU A 133 20.49 24.23 -26.33
N ALA A 134 21.48 23.33 -26.45
CA ALA A 134 21.22 21.90 -26.58
C ALA A 134 20.47 21.33 -25.36
N ILE A 135 20.87 21.73 -24.15
CA ILE A 135 20.20 21.32 -22.92
C ILE A 135 18.78 21.88 -22.84
N ALA A 136 18.57 23.14 -23.20
CA ALA A 136 17.23 23.70 -23.25
C ALA A 136 16.33 22.91 -24.21
N SER A 137 16.84 22.54 -25.39
CA SER A 137 16.10 21.71 -26.35
C SER A 137 15.84 20.29 -25.83
N GLU A 138 16.75 19.71 -25.06
CA GLU A 138 16.56 18.39 -24.44
C GLU A 138 15.50 18.47 -23.35
N ILE A 139 15.56 19.47 -22.47
CA ILE A 139 14.54 19.71 -21.45
C ILE A 139 13.18 19.95 -22.12
N GLU A 140 13.13 20.71 -23.22
CA GLU A 140 11.91 20.90 -24.03
C GLU A 140 11.36 19.55 -24.54
N SER A 141 12.25 18.67 -25.00
CA SER A 141 11.90 17.32 -25.46
C SER A 141 11.37 16.41 -24.34
N GLN A 142 11.88 16.56 -23.11
CA GLN A 142 11.36 15.86 -21.92
C GLN A 142 9.95 16.38 -21.54
N TYR A 143 9.71 17.69 -21.66
CA TYR A 143 8.35 18.22 -21.51
C TYR A 143 7.41 17.69 -22.60
N PHE A 144 7.89 17.49 -23.83
CA PHE A 144 7.11 16.91 -24.91
C PHE A 144 6.74 15.44 -24.69
N SER A 145 7.64 14.61 -24.11
CA SER A 145 7.28 13.22 -23.76
C SER A 145 6.20 13.16 -22.69
N HIS A 146 6.15 14.15 -21.80
CA HIS A 146 5.11 14.35 -20.77
C HIS A 146 3.87 15.14 -21.27
N GLY A 147 3.70 15.34 -22.59
CA GLY A 147 2.51 15.97 -23.16
C GLY A 147 2.45 17.50 -23.09
N LYS A 148 3.50 18.18 -22.63
CA LYS A 148 3.57 19.65 -22.49
C LYS A 148 4.16 20.30 -23.74
N TYR A 149 3.43 20.25 -24.86
CA TYR A 149 3.87 20.87 -26.13
C TYR A 149 3.81 22.39 -26.16
N GLY A 150 3.13 23.00 -25.18
CA GLY A 150 3.06 24.44 -24.98
C GLY A 150 4.32 25.05 -24.35
N VAL A 151 5.28 24.22 -23.92
CA VAL A 151 6.45 24.67 -23.15
C VAL A 151 7.29 25.68 -23.92
N LYS A 152 7.82 26.68 -23.19
CA LYS A 152 8.80 27.64 -23.69
C LYS A 152 9.88 27.84 -22.65
N ILE A 153 11.12 27.57 -23.02
CA ILE A 153 12.27 27.71 -22.14
C ILE A 153 13.08 28.93 -22.58
N LYS A 154 13.20 29.92 -21.69
CA LYS A 154 14.05 31.10 -21.91
C LYS A 154 15.34 30.92 -21.13
N THR A 155 16.45 30.85 -21.84
CA THR A 155 17.78 30.72 -21.23
C THR A 155 18.48 32.08 -21.16
N ARG A 156 19.18 32.34 -20.05
CA ARG A 156 19.94 33.56 -19.82
C ARG A 156 21.26 33.24 -19.11
N ALA A 157 22.35 33.79 -19.62
CA ALA A 157 23.66 33.73 -18.97
C ALA A 157 23.99 35.10 -18.38
N ILE A 158 24.05 35.18 -17.05
CA ILE A 158 24.34 36.41 -16.32
C ILE A 158 25.82 36.39 -15.93
N GLN A 159 26.61 37.30 -16.50
CA GLN A 159 28.03 37.40 -16.19
C GLN A 159 28.24 37.82 -14.72
N MET A 160 29.16 37.16 -14.05
CA MET A 160 29.53 37.39 -12.65
C MET A 160 31.00 37.81 -12.53
N SER A 161 31.39 38.24 -11.33
CA SER A 161 32.78 38.54 -11.01
C SER A 161 33.68 37.30 -11.15
N ARG A 162 34.94 37.53 -11.55
CA ARG A 162 36.01 36.53 -11.72
C ARG A 162 35.75 35.51 -12.84
N ASN A 163 35.33 35.98 -14.02
CA ASN A 163 35.05 35.16 -15.21
C ASN A 163 34.12 33.97 -14.93
N ARG A 164 32.98 34.25 -14.31
CA ARG A 164 31.95 33.25 -13.99
C ARG A 164 30.63 33.65 -14.60
N VAL A 165 29.74 32.68 -14.80
CA VAL A 165 28.38 32.89 -15.30
C VAL A 165 27.39 32.18 -14.39
N GLN A 166 26.30 32.87 -14.05
CA GLN A 166 25.08 32.24 -13.53
C GLN A 166 24.17 31.92 -14.71
N VAL A 167 23.78 30.67 -14.84
CA VAL A 167 22.84 30.22 -15.87
C VAL A 167 21.45 30.23 -15.27
N ARG A 168 20.52 30.92 -15.91
CA ARG A 168 19.11 30.96 -15.52
C ARG A 168 18.25 30.43 -16.66
N MET A 169 17.37 29.49 -16.34
CA MET A 169 16.36 28.96 -17.26
C MET A 169 14.98 29.23 -16.67
N ASP A 170 14.21 30.08 -17.35
CA ASP A 170 12.82 30.33 -16.99
C ASP A 170 11.94 29.46 -17.90
N VAL A 171 11.27 28.48 -17.28
CA VAL A 171 10.38 27.51 -17.94
C VAL A 171 8.94 28.01 -17.81
N ASP A 172 8.29 28.22 -18.96
CA ASP A 172 6.84 28.42 -19.04
C ASP A 172 6.24 27.13 -19.61
N GLU A 173 5.63 26.30 -18.77
CA GLU A 173 5.11 24.98 -19.16
C GLU A 173 3.91 25.06 -20.10
N GLY A 174 3.18 26.17 -20.09
CA GLY A 174 1.92 26.31 -20.81
C GLY A 174 0.79 25.39 -20.29
N GLU A 175 -0.37 25.46 -20.96
CA GLU A 175 -1.46 24.50 -20.72
C GLU A 175 -1.13 23.15 -21.39
N PRO A 176 -1.48 22.01 -20.75
CA PRO A 176 -1.30 20.70 -21.38
C PRO A 176 -2.16 20.59 -22.64
N ALA A 177 -1.59 19.98 -23.69
CA ALA A 177 -2.36 19.68 -24.88
C ALA A 177 -3.28 18.49 -24.59
N THR A 178 -4.56 18.63 -24.92
CA THR A 178 -5.56 17.58 -24.71
C THR A 178 -5.81 16.81 -25.99
N LEU A 179 -5.97 15.50 -25.86
CA LEU A 179 -6.28 14.61 -26.96
C LEU A 179 -7.72 14.85 -27.40
N LYS A 180 -7.90 15.32 -28.63
CA LYS A 180 -9.21 15.62 -29.20
C LYS A 180 -9.81 14.44 -29.93
N GLU A 181 -8.96 13.65 -30.58
CA GLU A 181 -9.39 12.54 -31.40
C GLU A 181 -8.29 11.47 -31.48
N ILE A 182 -8.70 10.21 -31.37
CA ILE A 182 -7.89 9.06 -31.75
C ILE A 182 -8.67 8.37 -32.86
N ASN A 183 -8.06 8.23 -34.03
CA ASN A 183 -8.67 7.60 -35.18
C ASN A 183 -7.87 6.37 -35.58
N ILE A 184 -8.55 5.24 -35.73
CA ILE A 184 -7.96 3.99 -36.24
C ILE A 184 -8.47 3.82 -37.66
N VAL A 185 -7.55 3.67 -38.61
CA VAL A 185 -7.87 3.62 -40.03
C VAL A 185 -7.41 2.29 -40.60
N GLY A 186 -8.32 1.55 -41.20
CA GLY A 186 -8.05 0.25 -41.81
C GLY A 186 -8.67 -0.93 -41.07
N ASN A 187 -9.19 -0.71 -39.86
CA ASN A 187 -10.04 -1.67 -39.15
C ASN A 187 -11.42 -1.81 -39.82
N LYS A 188 -11.85 -3.05 -40.02
CA LYS A 188 -13.15 -3.42 -40.61
C LYS A 188 -13.85 -4.49 -39.78
N VAL A 189 -13.09 -5.29 -39.03
CA VAL A 189 -13.60 -6.35 -38.17
C VAL A 189 -14.12 -5.76 -36.86
N PHE A 190 -13.33 -4.90 -36.22
CA PHE A 190 -13.67 -4.27 -34.94
C PHE A 190 -13.95 -2.78 -35.11
N THR A 191 -14.87 -2.25 -34.30
CA THR A 191 -15.17 -0.82 -34.30
C THR A 191 -14.09 -0.03 -33.58
N ASP A 192 -13.89 1.23 -33.94
CA ASP A 192 -12.92 2.12 -33.28
C ASP A 192 -13.16 2.14 -31.77
N GLN A 193 -14.42 2.26 -31.33
CA GLN A 193 -14.77 2.31 -29.91
C GLN A 193 -14.32 1.05 -29.16
N GLU A 194 -14.52 -0.13 -29.73
CA GLU A 194 -14.13 -1.40 -29.10
C GLU A 194 -12.61 -1.51 -28.91
N LEU A 195 -11.85 -0.97 -29.86
CA LEU A 195 -10.39 -0.95 -29.80
C LEU A 195 -9.88 0.14 -28.84
N LEU A 196 -10.52 1.32 -28.84
CA LEU A 196 -10.20 2.44 -27.96
C LEU A 196 -10.53 2.16 -26.49
N ASP A 197 -11.52 1.32 -26.20
CA ASP A 197 -11.83 0.89 -24.83
C ASP A 197 -10.68 0.08 -24.18
N GLN A 198 -9.72 -0.41 -24.97
CA GLN A 198 -8.50 -1.07 -24.48
C GLN A 198 -7.38 -0.08 -24.13
N PHE A 199 -7.49 1.18 -24.56
CA PHE A 199 -6.42 2.17 -24.44
C PHE A 199 -6.44 2.83 -23.05
N GLU A 200 -5.27 3.26 -22.59
CA GLU A 200 -5.14 4.20 -21.47
C GLU A 200 -5.37 5.65 -21.92
N LEU A 201 -5.08 5.96 -23.18
CA LEU A 201 -5.37 7.26 -23.79
C LEU A 201 -6.82 7.33 -24.27
N GLY A 202 -7.49 8.44 -23.96
CA GLY A 202 -8.86 8.72 -24.40
C GLY A 202 -9.06 10.16 -24.83
N THR A 203 -10.20 10.48 -25.44
CA THR A 203 -10.56 11.86 -25.87
C THR A 203 -11.16 12.71 -24.74
N GLY A 204 -11.11 12.20 -23.51
CA GLY A 204 -11.62 12.85 -22.30
C GLY A 204 -13.10 12.58 -21.98
N GLY A 205 -13.43 12.65 -20.69
CA GLY A 205 -14.77 12.46 -20.12
C GLY A 205 -15.01 13.34 -18.88
N LEU A 206 -16.09 13.12 -18.14
CA LEU A 206 -16.44 13.91 -16.94
C LEU A 206 -15.36 13.86 -15.83
N PHE A 207 -14.51 12.83 -15.82
CA PHE A 207 -13.51 12.55 -14.78
C PHE A 207 -12.05 12.66 -15.23
N SER A 208 -11.78 13.15 -16.44
CA SER A 208 -10.40 13.28 -16.96
C SER A 208 -9.47 14.16 -16.12
N PHE A 209 -10.05 15.00 -15.24
CA PHE A 209 -9.29 15.76 -14.25
C PHE A 209 -8.59 14.88 -13.19
N VAL A 210 -9.00 13.61 -13.04
CA VAL A 210 -8.39 12.62 -12.12
C VAL A 210 -7.54 11.61 -12.88
N THR A 211 -8.05 11.08 -14.00
CA THR A 211 -7.39 10.00 -14.75
C THR A 211 -6.26 10.51 -15.65
N SER A 212 -6.33 11.77 -16.09
CA SER A 212 -5.39 12.35 -17.06
C SER A 212 -5.23 11.46 -18.31
N ASP A 213 -6.33 10.84 -18.73
CA ASP A 213 -6.44 9.96 -19.91
C ASP A 213 -6.43 10.77 -21.22
N ASP A 214 -6.86 12.03 -21.15
CA ASP A 214 -6.84 12.99 -22.25
C ASP A 214 -5.49 13.70 -22.44
N GLN A 215 -4.48 13.37 -21.62
CA GLN A 215 -3.13 13.91 -21.74
C GLN A 215 -2.23 12.92 -22.47
N TYR A 216 -1.71 13.34 -23.61
CA TYR A 216 -0.78 12.53 -24.38
C TYR A 216 0.52 12.29 -23.61
N ALA A 217 0.96 11.02 -23.59
CA ALA A 217 2.32 10.63 -23.24
C ALA A 217 2.80 9.59 -24.24
N ARG A 218 4.08 9.65 -24.64
CA ARG A 218 4.63 8.73 -25.64
C ARG A 218 4.62 7.28 -25.13
N GLU A 219 4.90 7.11 -23.85
CA GLU A 219 4.93 5.81 -23.17
C GLU A 219 3.55 5.16 -23.17
N LYS A 220 2.50 5.94 -22.83
CA LYS A 220 1.11 5.48 -22.87
C LYS A 220 0.70 5.05 -24.29
N LEU A 221 1.00 5.88 -25.30
CA LEU A 221 0.70 5.53 -26.70
C LEU A 221 1.42 4.25 -27.13
N SER A 222 2.70 4.08 -26.78
CA SER A 222 3.42 2.85 -27.10
C SER A 222 2.79 1.62 -26.44
N GLY A 223 2.34 1.74 -25.19
CA GLY A 223 1.60 0.69 -24.50
C GLY A 223 0.26 0.38 -25.17
N ASP A 224 -0.47 1.42 -25.59
CA ASP A 224 -1.77 1.27 -26.25
C ASP A 224 -1.64 0.64 -27.66
N LEU A 225 -0.59 0.97 -28.42
CA LEU A 225 -0.29 0.29 -29.69
C LEU A 225 0.03 -1.19 -29.48
N GLU A 226 0.72 -1.54 -28.39
CA GLU A 226 1.00 -2.94 -28.06
C GLU A 226 -0.28 -3.67 -27.62
N LYS A 227 -1.14 -3.02 -26.83
CA LYS A 227 -2.48 -3.56 -26.49
C LYS A 227 -3.33 -3.77 -27.74
N LEU A 228 -3.32 -2.83 -28.68
CA LEU A 228 -4.00 -2.96 -29.96
C LEU A 228 -3.49 -4.18 -30.72
N ARG A 229 -2.16 -4.31 -30.85
CA ARG A 229 -1.54 -5.45 -31.52
C ARG A 229 -1.94 -6.78 -30.86
N ASN A 230 -1.84 -6.86 -29.55
CA ASN A 230 -2.19 -8.05 -28.79
C ASN A 230 -3.69 -8.38 -28.91
N TYR A 231 -4.57 -7.37 -28.92
CA TYR A 231 -6.02 -7.55 -29.10
C TYR A 231 -6.36 -8.35 -30.37
N TYR A 232 -5.68 -8.03 -31.48
CA TYR A 232 -5.83 -8.72 -32.76
C TYR A 232 -5.15 -10.10 -32.76
N LEU A 233 -3.91 -10.18 -32.28
CA LEU A 233 -3.17 -11.46 -32.19
C LEU A 233 -3.92 -12.49 -31.33
N ASP A 234 -4.58 -12.05 -30.25
CA ASP A 234 -5.34 -12.90 -29.35
C ASP A 234 -6.63 -13.45 -29.97
N ARG A 235 -7.07 -12.87 -31.08
CA ARG A 235 -8.29 -13.22 -31.83
C ARG A 235 -8.01 -13.86 -33.19
N GLY A 236 -6.75 -14.22 -33.44
CA GLY A 236 -6.35 -15.03 -34.59
C GLY A 236 -5.80 -14.26 -35.78
N TYR A 237 -5.57 -12.95 -35.64
CA TYR A 237 -5.07 -12.10 -36.73
C TYR A 237 -3.53 -12.04 -36.72
N LEU A 238 -2.85 -13.12 -37.11
CA LEU A 238 -1.38 -13.24 -37.02
C LEU A 238 -0.64 -12.20 -37.87
N LYS A 239 -1.25 -11.82 -39.01
CA LYS A 239 -0.71 -10.84 -39.94
C LYS A 239 -1.13 -9.41 -39.62
N PHE A 240 -1.72 -9.17 -38.44
CA PHE A 240 -2.04 -7.83 -37.99
C PHE A 240 -0.76 -6.98 -37.93
N GLN A 241 -0.80 -5.82 -38.57
CA GLN A 241 0.31 -4.89 -38.59
C GLN A 241 -0.19 -3.46 -38.42
N ILE A 242 0.55 -2.67 -37.65
CA ILE A 242 0.39 -1.22 -37.57
C ILE A 242 1.31 -0.63 -38.64
N ASP A 243 0.72 -0.07 -39.69
CA ASP A 243 1.45 0.44 -40.86
C ASP A 243 2.13 1.78 -40.55
N SER A 244 1.44 2.66 -39.83
CA SER A 244 2.01 3.93 -39.35
C SER A 244 1.16 4.56 -38.25
N THR A 245 1.82 5.28 -37.34
CA THR A 245 1.17 6.10 -36.32
C THR A 245 1.56 7.55 -36.54
N GLN A 246 0.57 8.41 -36.77
CA GLN A 246 0.74 9.83 -37.01
C GLN A 246 0.19 10.62 -35.83
N VAL A 247 1.02 11.50 -35.26
CA VAL A 247 0.62 12.39 -34.16
C VAL A 247 0.66 13.82 -34.67
N ALA A 248 -0.49 14.47 -34.71
CA ALA A 248 -0.65 15.85 -35.15
C ALA A 248 -1.07 16.76 -33.99
N ILE A 249 -0.61 18.00 -34.01
CA ILE A 249 -0.96 19.03 -33.03
C ILE A 249 -1.65 20.19 -33.73
N SER A 250 -2.67 20.76 -33.09
CA SER A 250 -3.35 21.96 -33.58
C SER A 250 -2.41 23.17 -33.59
N PRO A 251 -2.62 24.16 -34.48
CA PRO A 251 -1.76 25.34 -34.57
C PRO A 251 -1.65 26.16 -33.27
N ASP A 252 -2.68 26.11 -32.41
CA ASP A 252 -2.70 26.75 -31.10
C ASP A 252 -2.02 25.93 -29.98
N ARG A 253 -1.50 24.74 -30.30
CA ARG A 253 -0.83 23.79 -29.40
C ARG A 253 -1.70 23.24 -28.27
N LYS A 254 -3.03 23.31 -28.38
CA LYS A 254 -3.97 22.87 -27.34
C LYS A 254 -4.65 21.53 -27.61
N GLY A 255 -4.72 21.11 -28.87
CA GLY A 255 -5.39 19.89 -29.31
C GLY A 255 -4.41 18.93 -29.97
N MET A 256 -4.50 17.66 -29.63
CA MET A 256 -3.74 16.58 -30.25
C MET A 256 -4.65 15.58 -30.96
N PHE A 257 -4.17 15.06 -32.09
CA PHE A 257 -4.86 14.09 -32.93
C PHE A 257 -3.91 12.93 -33.21
N ILE A 258 -4.36 11.70 -32.94
CA ILE A 258 -3.60 10.50 -33.22
C ILE A 258 -4.32 9.72 -34.32
N THR A 259 -3.60 9.36 -35.37
CA THR A 259 -4.12 8.51 -36.45
C THR A 259 -3.26 7.26 -36.55
N ILE A 260 -3.88 6.09 -36.34
CA ILE A 260 -3.23 4.79 -36.36
C ILE A 260 -3.71 4.05 -37.61
N ASN A 261 -2.83 3.87 -38.58
CA ASN A 261 -3.14 3.11 -39.79
C ASN A 261 -2.79 1.64 -39.55
N VAL A 262 -3.75 0.74 -39.76
CA VAL A 262 -3.62 -0.69 -39.48
C VAL A 262 -4.02 -1.55 -40.68
N SER A 263 -3.38 -2.71 -40.78
CA SER A 263 -3.74 -3.78 -41.69
C SER A 263 -4.12 -5.01 -40.86
N GLU A 264 -5.41 -5.39 -40.88
CA GLU A 264 -5.95 -6.43 -39.98
C GLU A 264 -5.44 -7.84 -40.32
N GLY A 265 -5.30 -8.15 -41.61
CA GLY A 265 -5.02 -9.51 -42.07
C GLY A 265 -6.22 -10.45 -41.92
N GLU A 266 -6.02 -11.71 -42.29
CA GLU A 266 -7.03 -12.77 -42.17
C GLU A 266 -6.94 -13.48 -40.81
N LYS A 267 -8.03 -14.12 -40.42
CA LYS A 267 -8.13 -14.89 -39.17
C LYS A 267 -7.63 -16.33 -39.39
N PHE A 268 -6.65 -16.75 -38.60
CA PHE A 268 -6.10 -18.10 -38.64
C PHE A 268 -6.58 -18.99 -37.49
N THR A 269 -6.70 -20.28 -37.78
CA THR A 269 -6.96 -21.33 -36.78
C THR A 269 -5.76 -22.23 -36.61
N VAL A 270 -5.57 -22.76 -35.40
CA VAL A 270 -4.46 -23.66 -35.10
C VAL A 270 -4.75 -25.05 -35.69
N SER A 271 -3.94 -25.51 -36.64
CA SER A 271 -4.08 -26.84 -37.25
C SER A 271 -3.43 -27.93 -36.39
N ASP A 272 -2.20 -27.68 -35.95
CA ASP A 272 -1.46 -28.61 -35.11
C ASP A 272 -0.52 -27.90 -34.12
N ILE A 273 -0.20 -28.58 -33.01
CA ILE A 273 0.78 -28.09 -32.02
C ILE A 273 1.79 -29.19 -31.75
N LYS A 274 3.04 -28.93 -32.11
CA LYS A 274 4.18 -29.84 -32.00
C LYS A 274 5.19 -29.30 -31.00
N PHE A 275 5.87 -30.20 -30.31
CA PHE A 275 6.99 -29.86 -29.44
C PHE A 275 8.29 -30.31 -30.08
N SER A 276 9.35 -29.52 -29.97
CA SER A 276 10.66 -29.81 -30.52
C SER A 276 11.76 -29.41 -29.54
N GLY A 277 12.99 -29.92 -29.74
CA GLY A 277 14.14 -29.66 -28.87
C GLY A 277 14.44 -30.81 -27.90
N GLU A 278 15.00 -30.47 -26.72
CA GLU A 278 15.35 -31.44 -25.67
C GLU A 278 14.20 -31.55 -24.67
N LEU A 279 13.27 -32.47 -24.92
CA LEU A 279 12.08 -32.64 -24.10
C LEU A 279 12.39 -33.48 -22.85
N ILE A 280 12.41 -32.83 -21.68
CA ILE A 280 12.52 -33.52 -20.38
C ILE A 280 11.21 -34.23 -20.01
N TYR A 281 10.10 -33.64 -20.43
CA TYR A 281 8.75 -34.16 -20.20
C TYR A 281 8.19 -34.74 -21.49
N THR A 282 7.23 -35.64 -21.35
CA THR A 282 6.50 -36.18 -22.50
C THR A 282 5.66 -35.09 -23.17
N GLU A 283 5.43 -35.21 -24.48
CA GLU A 283 4.56 -34.28 -25.21
C GLU A 283 3.15 -34.21 -24.60
N GLU A 284 2.62 -35.33 -24.09
CA GLU A 284 1.33 -35.38 -23.41
C GLU A 284 1.30 -34.47 -22.17
N GLN A 285 2.36 -34.47 -21.36
CA GLN A 285 2.49 -33.61 -20.18
C GLN A 285 2.61 -32.13 -20.58
N LEU A 286 3.43 -31.81 -21.58
CA LEU A 286 3.57 -30.43 -22.06
C LEU A 286 2.26 -29.92 -22.69
N ARG A 287 1.51 -30.79 -23.38
CA ARG A 287 0.21 -30.44 -23.96
C ARG A 287 -0.81 -30.01 -22.92
N THR A 288 -0.77 -30.56 -21.70
CA THR A 288 -1.68 -30.12 -20.61
C THR A 288 -1.43 -28.68 -20.16
N LEU A 289 -0.24 -28.13 -20.43
CA LEU A 289 0.12 -26.75 -20.09
C LEU A 289 -0.28 -25.75 -21.19
N VAL A 290 -0.65 -26.26 -22.38
CA VAL A 290 -1.06 -25.45 -23.52
C VAL A 290 -2.59 -25.33 -23.53
N PRO A 291 -3.16 -24.12 -23.36
CA PRO A 291 -4.62 -23.95 -23.34
C PRO A 291 -5.29 -24.12 -24.72
N LEU A 292 -4.52 -24.03 -25.81
CA LEU A 292 -5.00 -24.15 -27.19
C LEU A 292 -5.16 -25.61 -27.67
N LYS A 293 -6.25 -25.88 -28.38
CA LYS A 293 -6.54 -27.14 -29.08
C LYS A 293 -6.49 -26.97 -30.60
N ASN A 294 -6.33 -28.08 -31.28
CA ASN A 294 -6.41 -28.09 -32.75
C ASN A 294 -7.84 -27.72 -33.15
N GLY A 295 -7.98 -26.75 -34.07
CA GLY A 295 -9.23 -26.11 -34.47
C GLY A 295 -9.59 -24.84 -33.71
N ASP A 296 -8.89 -24.51 -32.62
CA ASP A 296 -9.10 -23.24 -31.92
C ASP A 296 -8.59 -22.07 -32.76
N THR A 297 -9.14 -20.88 -32.52
CA THR A 297 -8.59 -19.63 -33.07
C THR A 297 -7.20 -19.39 -32.47
N TYR A 298 -6.24 -18.99 -33.29
CA TYR A 298 -4.92 -18.61 -32.79
C TYR A 298 -5.03 -17.50 -31.74
N SER A 299 -4.24 -17.57 -30.68
CA SER A 299 -4.17 -16.53 -29.66
C SER A 299 -2.73 -16.34 -29.19
N GLY A 300 -2.21 -15.12 -29.37
CA GLY A 300 -0.86 -14.75 -28.91
C GLY A 300 -0.71 -14.92 -27.40
N ALA A 301 -1.66 -14.40 -26.62
CA ALA A 301 -1.68 -14.53 -25.17
C ALA A 301 -1.68 -15.99 -24.71
N ALA A 302 -2.43 -16.86 -25.38
CA ALA A 302 -2.47 -18.28 -25.05
C ALA A 302 -1.13 -19.00 -25.31
N ILE A 303 -0.39 -18.58 -26.34
CA ILE A 303 0.94 -19.10 -26.68
C ILE A 303 1.98 -18.57 -25.69
N SER A 304 2.03 -17.26 -25.45
CA SER A 304 2.94 -16.68 -24.47
C SER A 304 2.70 -17.27 -23.07
N PHE A 305 1.44 -17.49 -22.70
CA PHE A 305 1.09 -18.20 -21.47
C PHE A 305 1.65 -19.63 -21.45
N ALA A 306 1.57 -20.36 -22.57
CA ALA A 306 2.13 -21.69 -22.68
C ALA A 306 3.67 -21.70 -22.59
N GLU A 307 4.35 -20.79 -23.30
CA GLU A 307 5.81 -20.62 -23.25
C GLU A 307 6.29 -20.34 -21.83
N GLU A 308 5.65 -19.36 -21.17
CA GLU A 308 5.92 -18.99 -19.78
C GLU A 308 5.65 -20.17 -18.85
N ARG A 309 4.49 -20.83 -18.97
CA ARG A 309 4.12 -21.96 -18.11
C ARG A 309 5.08 -23.14 -18.26
N ILE A 310 5.51 -23.46 -19.47
CA ILE A 310 6.48 -24.53 -19.72
C ILE A 310 7.85 -24.14 -19.14
N SER A 311 8.28 -22.89 -19.35
CA SER A 311 9.53 -22.36 -18.79
C SER A 311 9.53 -22.39 -17.25
N GLU A 312 8.44 -21.94 -16.62
CA GLU A 312 8.23 -22.02 -15.17
C GLU A 312 8.27 -23.46 -14.67
N TRP A 313 7.59 -24.39 -15.37
CA TRP A 313 7.53 -25.79 -14.98
C TRP A 313 8.90 -26.49 -15.05
N LEU A 314 9.73 -26.09 -16.02
CA LEU A 314 11.13 -26.49 -16.12
C LEU A 314 11.96 -25.83 -14.98
N GLY A 315 11.74 -24.54 -14.74
CA GLY A 315 12.32 -23.79 -13.64
C GLY A 315 12.08 -24.44 -12.27
N PHE A 316 10.89 -25.02 -12.02
CA PHE A 316 10.58 -25.74 -10.78
C PHE A 316 11.50 -26.94 -10.50
N ARG A 317 12.10 -27.53 -11.56
CA ARG A 317 13.00 -28.69 -11.42
C ARG A 317 14.47 -28.31 -11.41
N GLY A 318 14.85 -27.04 -11.52
CA GLY A 318 16.25 -26.63 -11.57
C GLY A 318 16.73 -26.07 -12.91
N TYR A 319 15.85 -25.99 -13.92
CA TYR A 319 16.19 -25.51 -15.26
C TYR A 319 15.89 -24.01 -15.40
N ALA A 320 16.51 -23.20 -14.55
CA ALA A 320 16.19 -21.77 -14.42
C ALA A 320 16.47 -20.92 -15.67
N PHE A 321 17.32 -21.43 -16.57
CA PHE A 321 17.67 -20.77 -17.83
C PHE A 321 17.06 -21.45 -19.05
N ALA A 322 15.98 -22.22 -18.86
CA ALA A 322 15.24 -22.83 -19.95
C ALA A 322 14.74 -21.75 -20.92
N SER A 323 14.86 -22.03 -22.21
CA SER A 323 14.34 -21.18 -23.29
C SER A 323 13.22 -21.94 -23.99
N VAL A 324 12.04 -21.31 -24.02
CA VAL A 324 10.86 -21.84 -24.70
C VAL A 324 10.42 -20.79 -25.70
N MET A 325 10.36 -21.16 -26.98
CA MET A 325 9.96 -20.25 -28.06
C MET A 325 9.05 -20.99 -29.02
N SER A 326 7.94 -20.36 -29.40
CA SER A 326 7.05 -20.83 -30.45
C SER A 326 7.47 -20.26 -31.80
N VAL A 327 7.41 -21.11 -32.81
CA VAL A 327 7.58 -20.73 -34.20
C VAL A 327 6.30 -21.12 -34.95
N PRO A 328 5.48 -20.13 -35.38
CA PRO A 328 4.31 -20.41 -36.19
C PRO A 328 4.72 -20.70 -37.65
N ASP A 329 4.22 -21.80 -38.19
CA ASP A 329 4.30 -22.14 -39.61
C ASP A 329 2.93 -21.89 -40.24
N ILE A 330 2.85 -20.87 -41.11
CA ILE A 330 1.59 -20.30 -41.58
C ILE A 330 1.23 -20.90 -42.95
N ASP A 331 0.07 -21.56 -43.04
CA ASP A 331 -0.54 -21.98 -44.30
C ASP A 331 -1.59 -20.94 -44.72
N GLU A 332 -1.20 -20.07 -45.66
CA GLU A 332 -2.05 -18.99 -46.15
C GLU A 332 -3.24 -19.47 -47.00
N ASP A 333 -3.12 -20.63 -47.65
CA ASP A 333 -4.18 -21.16 -48.51
C ASP A 333 -5.32 -21.74 -47.67
N LYS A 334 -5.00 -22.32 -46.52
CA LYS A 334 -6.00 -22.89 -45.59
C LYS A 334 -6.41 -21.95 -44.47
N LEU A 335 -5.73 -20.82 -44.30
CA LEU A 335 -5.87 -19.94 -43.12
C LEU A 335 -5.63 -20.73 -41.81
N GLU A 336 -4.64 -21.62 -41.83
CA GLU A 336 -4.27 -22.47 -40.72
C GLU A 336 -2.82 -22.19 -40.28
N VAL A 337 -2.51 -22.45 -39.01
CA VAL A 337 -1.16 -22.31 -38.46
C VAL A 337 -0.75 -23.54 -37.65
N ASP A 338 0.40 -24.10 -38.02
CA ASP A 338 1.10 -25.14 -37.29
C ASP A 338 2.03 -24.48 -36.26
N LEU A 339 1.82 -24.75 -34.97
CA LEU A 339 2.63 -24.18 -33.90
C LEU A 339 3.72 -25.17 -33.49
N THR A 340 5.00 -24.82 -33.71
CA THR A 340 6.11 -25.61 -33.18
C THR A 340 6.70 -24.91 -31.96
N ILE A 341 6.50 -25.48 -30.77
CA ILE A 341 7.07 -24.99 -29.51
C ILE A 341 8.44 -25.64 -29.32
N PHE A 342 9.50 -24.87 -29.50
CA PHE A 342 10.87 -25.29 -29.27
C PHE A 342 11.24 -25.12 -27.79
N VAL A 343 11.65 -26.21 -27.16
CA VAL A 343 12.02 -26.27 -25.74
C VAL A 343 13.50 -26.62 -25.61
N ASP A 344 14.27 -25.72 -25.01
CA ASP A 344 15.67 -25.93 -24.63
C ASP A 344 15.81 -25.73 -23.12
N PRO A 345 15.83 -26.82 -22.32
CA PRO A 345 15.90 -26.74 -20.87
C PRO A 345 17.21 -26.15 -20.33
N LYS A 346 18.29 -26.15 -21.14
CA LYS A 346 19.67 -25.92 -20.67
C LYS A 346 20.07 -26.86 -19.52
N LYS A 347 21.23 -26.58 -18.90
CA LYS A 347 21.72 -27.35 -17.75
C LYS A 347 20.91 -27.07 -16.50
N ARG A 348 20.72 -28.12 -15.69
CA ARG A 348 20.17 -27.98 -14.33
C ARG A 348 21.17 -27.18 -13.48
N THR A 349 20.68 -26.15 -12.82
CA THR A 349 21.49 -25.20 -12.06
C THR A 349 21.30 -25.41 -10.57
N TYR A 350 22.39 -25.33 -9.81
CA TYR A 350 22.44 -25.48 -8.36
C TYR A 350 22.86 -24.17 -7.68
N ILE A 351 22.33 -23.93 -6.50
CA ILE A 351 22.62 -22.75 -5.70
C ILE A 351 23.88 -23.02 -4.91
N ARG A 352 24.91 -22.19 -5.09
CA ARG A 352 26.12 -22.28 -4.27
C ARG A 352 25.95 -21.51 -2.96
N ARG A 353 25.53 -20.23 -3.04
CA ARG A 353 25.31 -19.37 -1.87
C ARG A 353 24.10 -18.46 -2.05
N VAL A 354 23.49 -18.10 -0.93
CA VAL A 354 22.48 -17.04 -0.87
C VAL A 354 23.03 -15.86 -0.08
N THR A 355 23.12 -14.70 -0.72
CA THR A 355 23.67 -13.47 -0.16
C THR A 355 22.65 -12.34 -0.18
N PHE A 356 22.77 -11.44 0.79
CA PHE A 356 21.94 -10.24 0.91
C PHE A 356 22.84 -9.01 0.85
N SER A 357 22.36 -7.96 0.18
CA SER A 357 23.03 -6.66 0.15
C SER A 357 22.01 -5.54 0.30
N GLY A 358 22.44 -4.40 0.85
CA GLY A 358 21.56 -3.26 1.15
C GLY A 358 20.84 -3.34 2.52
N ASN A 359 21.11 -4.39 3.30
CA ASN A 359 20.65 -4.53 4.67
C ASN A 359 21.54 -3.78 5.68
N GLU A 360 21.52 -2.44 5.64
CA GLU A 360 22.38 -1.61 6.50
C GLU A 360 21.90 -1.57 7.95
N SER A 361 20.59 -1.59 8.17
CA SER A 361 19.99 -1.49 9.51
C SER A 361 19.39 -2.80 10.03
N THR A 362 19.20 -3.79 9.16
CA THR A 362 18.59 -5.09 9.48
C THR A 362 19.60 -6.22 9.46
N ASP A 363 19.52 -7.11 10.44
CA ASP A 363 20.37 -8.30 10.49
C ASP A 363 20.09 -9.27 9.33
N ASP A 364 21.14 -9.92 8.80
CA ASP A 364 21.06 -10.90 7.71
C ASP A 364 20.03 -12.00 7.98
N HIS A 365 19.94 -12.49 9.22
CA HIS A 365 19.05 -13.58 9.59
C HIS A 365 17.56 -13.26 9.37
N VAL A 366 17.18 -11.97 9.40
CA VAL A 366 15.81 -11.50 9.17
C VAL A 366 15.39 -11.68 7.71
N PHE A 367 16.31 -11.48 6.77
CA PHE A 367 16.05 -11.77 5.36
C PHE A 367 16.25 -13.25 5.06
N ARG A 368 17.24 -13.90 5.68
CA ARG A 368 17.51 -15.33 5.50
C ARG A 368 16.33 -16.22 5.86
N ARG A 369 15.59 -15.92 6.93
CA ARG A 369 14.37 -16.66 7.32
C ARG A 369 13.21 -16.52 6.32
N GLU A 370 13.25 -15.52 5.45
CA GLU A 370 12.25 -15.37 4.39
C GLU A 370 12.58 -16.17 3.12
N VAL A 371 13.83 -16.61 2.98
CA VAL A 371 14.28 -17.42 1.84
C VAL A 371 13.74 -18.85 1.94
N ARG A 372 13.21 -19.33 0.81
CA ARG A 372 12.66 -20.68 0.64
C ARG A 372 13.59 -21.64 -0.09
N LEU A 373 14.73 -21.13 -0.54
CA LEU A 373 15.79 -21.87 -1.21
C LEU A 373 16.82 -22.33 -0.18
N MET A 374 17.37 -23.52 -0.35
CA MET A 374 18.54 -23.95 0.41
C MET A 374 19.82 -23.84 -0.42
N GLU A 375 20.94 -23.52 0.23
CA GLU A 375 22.25 -23.64 -0.40
C GLU A 375 22.51 -25.12 -0.76
N SER A 376 23.16 -25.35 -1.90
CA SER A 376 23.35 -26.66 -2.55
C SER A 376 22.08 -27.35 -3.07
N GLU A 377 20.94 -26.67 -3.09
CA GLU A 377 19.72 -27.15 -3.75
C GLU A 377 19.70 -26.79 -5.24
N ALA A 378 18.91 -27.50 -6.04
CA ALA A 378 18.61 -27.09 -7.41
C ALA A 378 17.82 -25.76 -7.40
N LEU A 379 18.20 -24.82 -8.27
CA LEU A 379 17.58 -23.50 -8.33
C LEU A 379 16.14 -23.59 -8.84
N SER A 380 15.18 -23.26 -7.97
CA SER A 380 13.78 -23.10 -8.35
C SER A 380 13.41 -21.63 -8.50
N THR A 381 13.06 -21.20 -9.71
CA THR A 381 12.60 -19.83 -10.00
C THR A 381 11.38 -19.45 -9.17
N GLN A 382 10.49 -20.40 -8.88
CA GLN A 382 9.33 -20.19 -8.02
C GLN A 382 9.71 -19.87 -6.58
N LEU A 383 10.68 -20.61 -6.04
CA LEU A 383 11.13 -20.40 -4.66
C LEU A 383 11.93 -19.09 -4.55
N VAL A 384 12.65 -18.69 -5.60
CA VAL A 384 13.26 -17.35 -5.72
C VAL A 384 12.19 -16.26 -5.64
N GLU A 385 11.18 -16.31 -6.52
CA GLU A 385 10.14 -15.28 -6.57
C GLU A 385 9.29 -15.27 -5.29
N ARG A 386 9.05 -16.45 -4.70
CA ARG A 386 8.38 -16.59 -3.41
C ARG A 386 9.20 -15.94 -2.29
N SER A 387 10.52 -16.14 -2.29
CA SER A 387 11.43 -15.52 -1.30
C SER A 387 11.43 -14.00 -1.43
N LYS A 388 11.53 -13.49 -2.67
CA LYS A 388 11.43 -12.05 -2.98
C LYS A 388 10.10 -11.48 -2.49
N THR A 389 8.98 -12.09 -2.87
CA THR A 389 7.63 -11.67 -2.46
C THR A 389 7.50 -11.64 -0.93
N ARG A 390 8.09 -12.61 -0.21
CA ARG A 390 8.05 -12.65 1.25
C ARG A 390 8.86 -11.51 1.88
N MET A 391 10.03 -11.20 1.34
CA MET A 391 10.83 -10.05 1.78
C MET A 391 10.16 -8.71 1.48
N GLU A 392 9.57 -8.55 0.30
CA GLU A 392 8.83 -7.32 -0.08
C GLU A 392 7.58 -7.10 0.79
N ARG A 393 7.03 -8.16 1.41
CA ARG A 393 5.94 -8.05 2.38
C ARG A 393 6.39 -7.52 3.75
N LEU A 394 7.70 -7.47 4.03
CA LEU A 394 8.19 -6.94 5.28
C LEU A 394 7.93 -5.42 5.33
N PRO A 395 7.42 -4.89 6.46
CA PRO A 395 6.99 -3.49 6.55
C PRO A 395 8.14 -2.48 6.41
N PHE A 396 9.39 -2.91 6.55
CA PHE A 396 10.61 -2.10 6.46
C PHE A 396 11.40 -2.30 5.16
N VAL A 397 10.80 -2.98 4.17
CA VAL A 397 11.38 -3.17 2.83
C VAL A 397 10.60 -2.36 1.80
N GLU A 398 11.31 -1.65 0.93
CA GLU A 398 10.72 -0.89 -0.19
C GLU A 398 10.66 -1.75 -1.45
N THR A 399 11.81 -2.30 -1.86
CA THR A 399 11.95 -3.14 -3.05
C THR A 399 13.01 -4.20 -2.82
N VAL A 400 12.86 -5.33 -3.51
CA VAL A 400 13.87 -6.39 -3.54
C VAL A 400 14.15 -6.75 -4.99
N SER A 401 15.39 -6.62 -5.43
CA SER A 401 15.84 -7.18 -6.70
C SER A 401 16.63 -8.46 -6.45
N VAL A 402 16.51 -9.40 -7.37
CA VAL A 402 17.26 -10.66 -7.33
C VAL A 402 18.17 -10.72 -8.52
N GLU A 403 19.44 -11.01 -8.28
CA GLU A 403 20.42 -11.32 -9.31
C GLU A 403 20.92 -12.74 -9.10
N THR A 404 21.04 -13.48 -10.21
CA THR A 404 21.55 -14.86 -10.19
C THR A 404 22.84 -14.95 -11.02
N PRO A 405 23.95 -14.32 -10.58
CA PRO A 405 25.21 -14.38 -11.30
C PRO A 405 25.72 -15.82 -11.38
N LYS A 406 26.21 -16.20 -12.57
CA LYS A 406 26.88 -17.49 -12.77
C LYS A 406 28.22 -17.51 -12.05
N VAL A 407 28.51 -18.63 -11.39
CA VAL A 407 29.79 -18.81 -10.71
C VAL A 407 30.88 -19.05 -11.74
N GLU A 408 31.92 -18.21 -11.73
CA GLU A 408 33.07 -18.36 -12.63
C GLU A 408 33.74 -19.73 -12.46
N GLY A 409 34.03 -20.40 -13.58
CA GLY A 409 34.69 -21.72 -13.59
C GLY A 409 33.75 -22.92 -13.47
N THR A 410 32.44 -22.72 -13.30
CA THR A 410 31.41 -23.77 -13.29
C THR A 410 30.29 -23.43 -14.26
N ASP A 411 29.63 -24.44 -14.83
CA ASP A 411 28.53 -24.24 -15.79
C ASP A 411 27.14 -24.62 -15.28
N ASP A 412 27.07 -25.13 -14.04
CA ASP A 412 25.87 -25.61 -13.36
C ASP A 412 25.65 -24.96 -11.98
N GLN A 413 26.43 -23.93 -11.61
CA GLN A 413 26.27 -23.22 -10.33
C GLN A 413 26.01 -21.72 -10.49
N VAL A 414 25.15 -21.21 -9.63
CA VAL A 414 24.90 -19.77 -9.47
C VAL A 414 24.93 -19.38 -8.00
N ASP A 415 25.24 -18.11 -7.74
CA ASP A 415 24.89 -17.48 -6.48
C ASP A 415 23.53 -16.78 -6.65
N VAL A 416 22.76 -16.68 -5.56
CA VAL A 416 21.51 -15.91 -5.53
C VAL A 416 21.73 -14.71 -4.62
N GLU A 417 21.78 -13.52 -5.21
CA GLU A 417 21.93 -12.26 -4.50
C GLU A 417 20.58 -11.54 -4.42
N PHE A 418 20.10 -11.32 -3.20
CA PHE A 418 18.95 -10.46 -2.92
C PHE A 418 19.46 -9.05 -2.55
N LYS A 419 19.23 -8.07 -3.43
CA LYS A 419 19.54 -6.66 -3.16
C LYS A 419 18.28 -6.01 -2.59
N VAL A 420 18.35 -5.62 -1.33
CA VAL A 420 17.22 -5.08 -0.57
C VAL A 420 17.38 -3.57 -0.44
N LYS A 421 16.33 -2.83 -0.76
CA LYS A 421 16.22 -1.41 -0.41
C LYS A 421 15.36 -1.25 0.84
N GLU A 422 16.00 -0.92 1.95
CA GLU A 422 15.30 -0.69 3.22
C GLU A 422 14.54 0.65 3.20
N ARG A 423 13.41 0.69 3.92
CA ARG A 423 12.67 1.93 4.23
C ARG A 423 12.48 2.05 5.73
N SER A 424 11.99 3.19 6.19
CA SER A 424 11.72 3.41 7.61
C SER A 424 10.77 2.35 8.17
N ALA A 425 11.20 1.66 9.23
CA ALA A 425 10.42 0.68 9.97
C ALA A 425 9.51 1.32 11.04
N GLY A 426 9.66 2.62 11.27
CA GLY A 426 8.92 3.38 12.26
C GLY A 426 7.60 3.90 11.69
N THR A 427 6.51 3.64 12.41
CA THR A 427 5.17 4.11 12.07
C THR A 427 4.60 4.90 13.24
N ILE A 428 4.23 6.15 12.97
CA ILE A 428 3.45 6.98 13.89
C ILE A 428 2.05 7.07 13.29
N SER A 429 1.06 6.57 14.03
CA SER A 429 -0.34 6.63 13.64
C SER A 429 -1.10 7.46 14.65
N GLY A 430 -1.96 8.33 14.14
CA GLY A 430 -2.89 9.13 14.93
C GLY A 430 -4.25 9.12 14.25
N GLY A 431 -5.32 9.02 15.02
CA GLY A 431 -6.68 8.97 14.52
C GLY A 431 -7.62 9.69 15.47
N LEU A 432 -8.54 10.45 14.89
CA LEU A 432 -9.73 10.93 15.57
C LEU A 432 -10.91 10.14 14.99
N GLY A 433 -11.68 9.54 15.88
CA GLY A 433 -12.94 8.87 15.56
C GLY A 433 -14.09 9.55 16.26
N TYR A 434 -15.27 9.47 15.68
CA TYR A 434 -16.50 9.88 16.34
C TYR A 434 -17.59 8.88 16.00
N GLY A 435 -18.12 8.22 17.02
CA GLY A 435 -19.23 7.29 16.91
C GLY A 435 -20.40 7.74 17.79
N SER A 436 -21.62 7.32 17.44
CA SER A 436 -22.79 7.65 18.24
C SER A 436 -22.72 7.05 19.66
N PHE A 437 -22.04 5.91 19.82
CA PHE A 437 -21.87 5.23 21.10
C PHE A 437 -20.69 5.75 21.94
N TYR A 438 -19.46 5.58 21.43
CA TYR A 438 -18.24 5.93 22.18
C TYR A 438 -17.93 7.44 22.19
N GLY A 439 -18.68 8.24 21.42
CA GLY A 439 -18.42 9.66 21.23
C GLY A 439 -17.10 9.91 20.51
N LEU A 440 -16.40 10.99 20.90
CA LEU A 440 -15.07 11.29 20.39
C LEU A 440 -14.06 10.25 20.92
N SER A 441 -13.38 9.56 20.02
CA SER A 441 -12.26 8.67 20.32
C SER A 441 -10.96 9.21 19.74
N LEU A 442 -9.93 9.33 20.55
CA LEU A 442 -8.57 9.65 20.14
C LEU A 442 -7.72 8.38 20.19
N GLN A 443 -7.00 8.11 19.10
CA GLN A 443 -6.07 7.00 18.98
C GLN A 443 -4.71 7.57 18.58
N ALA A 444 -3.67 7.19 19.30
CA ALA A 444 -2.30 7.53 18.98
C ALA A 444 -1.44 6.31 19.23
N SER A 445 -0.63 5.91 18.26
CA SER A 445 0.28 4.78 18.41
C SER A 445 1.60 5.06 17.73
N VAL A 446 2.69 4.64 18.36
CA VAL A 446 4.01 4.58 17.76
C VAL A 446 4.44 3.11 17.74
N SER A 447 4.83 2.62 16.58
CA SER A 447 5.40 1.28 16.43
C SER A 447 6.67 1.29 15.60
N HIS A 448 7.53 0.33 15.86
CA HIS A 448 8.76 0.08 15.12
C HIS A 448 8.80 -1.41 14.76
N ASP A 449 8.62 -1.75 13.49
CA ASP A 449 8.46 -3.14 13.03
C ASP A 449 9.78 -3.88 12.77
N ASN A 450 10.92 -3.21 13.01
CA ASN A 450 12.27 -3.78 12.91
C ASN A 450 13.18 -3.29 14.05
N PHE A 451 12.70 -3.40 15.29
CA PHE A 451 13.39 -2.82 16.44
C PHE A 451 14.82 -3.34 16.55
N LEU A 452 15.80 -2.41 16.56
CA LEU A 452 17.24 -2.72 16.58
C LEU A 452 17.74 -3.65 15.44
N GLY A 453 17.00 -3.76 14.34
CA GLY A 453 17.40 -4.61 13.20
C GLY A 453 17.08 -6.10 13.35
N SER A 454 16.40 -6.52 14.43
CA SER A 454 16.09 -7.94 14.69
C SER A 454 14.86 -8.46 13.94
N GLY A 455 14.13 -7.58 13.25
CA GLY A 455 12.81 -7.87 12.70
C GLY A 455 11.71 -8.05 13.76
N ASP A 456 11.98 -7.67 15.00
CA ASP A 456 10.98 -7.63 16.07
C ASP A 456 10.16 -6.34 16.02
N ARG A 457 8.95 -6.41 16.55
CA ARG A 457 8.02 -5.28 16.62
C ARG A 457 7.90 -4.77 18.05
N VAL A 458 8.09 -3.47 18.24
CA VAL A 458 7.74 -2.75 19.48
C VAL A 458 6.63 -1.76 19.16
N GLY A 459 5.61 -1.69 20.01
CA GLY A 459 4.49 -0.77 19.87
C GLY A 459 4.05 -0.17 21.20
N LEU A 460 3.75 1.12 21.18
CA LEU A 460 3.02 1.82 22.22
C LEU A 460 1.75 2.38 21.59
N ALA A 461 0.62 2.18 22.25
CA ALA A 461 -0.66 2.73 21.81
C ALA A 461 -1.41 3.36 22.98
N VAL A 462 -2.04 4.48 22.69
CA VAL A 462 -2.96 5.21 23.55
C VAL A 462 -4.27 5.29 22.79
N ASN A 463 -5.32 4.75 23.37
CA ASN A 463 -6.67 4.87 22.86
C ASN A 463 -7.51 5.45 23.99
N THR A 464 -8.19 6.56 23.75
CA THR A 464 -9.08 7.18 24.74
C THR A 464 -10.40 7.56 24.08
N ALA A 465 -11.51 7.23 24.73
CA ALA A 465 -12.87 7.63 24.40
C ALA A 465 -13.59 8.03 25.69
N LYS A 466 -14.84 8.47 25.57
CA LYS A 466 -15.66 8.88 26.72
C LYS A 466 -15.70 7.82 27.83
N ALA A 467 -15.87 6.56 27.46
CA ALA A 467 -16.05 5.45 28.39
C ALA A 467 -14.81 4.58 28.63
N ILE A 468 -13.82 4.62 27.73
CA ILE A 468 -12.68 3.69 27.73
C ILE A 468 -11.37 4.46 27.59
N GLN A 469 -10.43 4.21 28.48
CA GLN A 469 -9.04 4.64 28.36
C GLN A 469 -8.15 3.41 28.35
N ASN A 470 -7.33 3.25 27.32
CA ASN A 470 -6.46 2.10 27.15
C ASN A 470 -5.05 2.55 26.72
N TYR A 471 -4.07 2.21 27.55
CA TYR A 471 -2.66 2.43 27.29
C TYR A 471 -1.99 1.07 27.21
N SER A 472 -1.38 0.74 26.07
CA SER A 472 -0.81 -0.58 25.85
C SER A 472 0.59 -0.52 25.27
N PHE A 473 1.46 -1.37 25.79
CA PHE A 473 2.75 -1.72 25.24
C PHE A 473 2.69 -3.13 24.66
N ASN A 474 3.30 -3.33 23.50
CA ASN A 474 3.43 -4.63 22.87
C ASN A 474 4.86 -4.82 22.34
N TYR A 475 5.44 -5.97 22.62
CA TYR A 475 6.67 -6.45 22.00
C TYR A 475 6.40 -7.81 21.36
N THR A 476 6.62 -7.94 20.06
CA THR A 476 6.37 -9.17 19.31
C THR A 476 7.62 -9.60 18.56
N GLN A 477 8.02 -10.85 18.76
CA GLN A 477 9.02 -11.56 17.97
C GLN A 477 8.30 -12.45 16.95
N PRO A 478 8.23 -12.08 15.66
CA PRO A 478 7.45 -12.83 14.67
C PRO A 478 7.98 -14.24 14.39
N TYR A 479 9.28 -14.45 14.61
CA TYR A 479 9.99 -15.72 14.42
C TYR A 479 10.73 -16.11 15.70
N PHE A 480 9.98 -16.44 16.76
CA PHE A 480 10.54 -17.06 17.96
C PHE A 480 11.10 -18.46 17.66
N THR A 481 10.48 -19.17 16.70
CA THR A 481 11.02 -20.40 16.11
C THR A 481 11.28 -20.22 14.62
N VAL A 482 12.11 -21.10 14.05
CA VAL A 482 12.44 -21.12 12.62
C VAL A 482 11.19 -21.26 11.73
N ASP A 483 10.16 -21.94 12.22
CA ASP A 483 8.90 -22.19 11.49
C ASP A 483 7.92 -20.99 11.51
N GLY A 484 8.29 -19.87 12.14
CA GLY A 484 7.46 -18.66 12.19
C GLY A 484 6.40 -18.65 13.28
N VAL A 485 6.62 -19.41 14.37
CA VAL A 485 5.87 -19.21 15.60
C VAL A 485 6.26 -17.85 16.18
N SER A 486 5.27 -17.00 16.42
CA SER A 486 5.52 -15.68 17.01
C SER A 486 5.30 -15.72 18.53
N LEU A 487 6.10 -14.94 19.25
CA LEU A 487 5.98 -14.72 20.68
C LEU A 487 5.73 -13.24 20.95
N SER A 488 4.64 -12.94 21.63
CA SER A 488 4.21 -11.58 21.94
C SER A 488 4.10 -11.38 23.45
N TYR A 489 4.67 -10.28 23.94
CA TYR A 489 4.50 -9.78 25.29
C TYR A 489 3.64 -8.53 25.22
N ASN A 490 2.61 -8.45 26.06
CA ASN A 490 1.75 -7.27 26.18
C ASN A 490 1.71 -6.80 27.62
N ALA A 491 1.69 -5.48 27.80
CA ALA A 491 1.38 -4.85 29.08
C ALA A 491 0.37 -3.74 28.81
N PHE A 492 -0.66 -3.61 29.63
CA PHE A 492 -1.69 -2.60 29.42
C PHE A 492 -2.26 -2.09 30.72
N PHE A 493 -2.70 -0.83 30.67
CA PHE A 493 -3.57 -0.22 31.67
C PHE A 493 -4.87 0.16 30.97
N ARG A 494 -5.99 -0.31 31.51
CA ARG A 494 -7.33 -0.05 30.97
C ARG A 494 -8.24 0.46 32.07
N GLU A 495 -8.90 1.57 31.82
CA GLU A 495 -9.99 2.08 32.65
C GLU A 495 -11.27 2.08 31.82
N THR A 496 -12.34 1.51 32.37
CA THR A 496 -13.66 1.43 31.75
C THR A 496 -14.71 1.98 32.69
N ASP A 497 -15.45 3.00 32.24
CA ASP A 497 -16.60 3.55 32.94
C ASP A 497 -17.89 2.98 32.37
N TYR A 498 -18.46 1.99 33.06
CA TYR A 498 -19.66 1.28 32.61
C TYR A 498 -20.91 2.17 32.60
N ARG A 499 -20.91 3.28 33.34
CA ARG A 499 -22.01 4.27 33.35
C ARG A 499 -22.19 4.92 31.98
N GLU A 500 -21.10 5.11 31.25
CA GLU A 500 -21.08 5.73 29.92
C GLU A 500 -21.38 4.73 28.79
N LEU A 501 -21.57 3.44 29.13
CA LEU A 501 -21.82 2.35 28.18
C LEU A 501 -23.25 1.78 28.29
N ASN A 502 -24.16 2.45 29.01
CA ASN A 502 -25.51 1.94 29.34
C ASN A 502 -25.48 0.59 30.10
N ILE A 503 -24.40 0.33 30.86
CA ILE A 503 -24.19 -0.87 31.68
C ILE A 503 -24.33 -0.48 33.17
N ASN A 504 -23.96 -1.37 34.09
CA ASN A 504 -24.03 -1.18 35.53
C ASN A 504 -23.31 0.10 35.97
N ARG A 505 -23.80 0.72 37.05
CA ARG A 505 -23.20 1.93 37.60
C ARG A 505 -21.92 1.62 38.37
N SER A 506 -20.87 1.31 37.62
CA SER A 506 -19.54 0.99 38.13
C SER A 506 -18.45 1.47 37.18
N SER A 507 -17.21 1.47 37.65
CA SER A 507 -16.02 1.59 36.81
C SER A 507 -15.01 0.52 37.19
N GLN A 508 -14.18 0.13 36.24
CA GLN A 508 -13.12 -0.85 36.44
C GLN A 508 -11.80 -0.33 35.91
N THR A 509 -10.78 -0.45 36.74
CA THR A 509 -9.39 -0.23 36.38
C THR A 509 -8.68 -1.57 36.37
N SER A 510 -8.00 -1.88 35.26
CA SER A 510 -7.27 -3.12 35.06
C SER A 510 -5.83 -2.81 34.65
N LEU A 511 -4.87 -3.35 35.40
CA LEU A 511 -3.46 -3.41 35.00
C LEU A 511 -3.14 -4.85 34.60
N GLY A 512 -2.74 -5.06 33.35
CA GLY A 512 -2.53 -6.39 32.81
C GLY A 512 -1.15 -6.58 32.19
N ALA A 513 -0.61 -7.80 32.30
CA ALA A 513 0.58 -8.23 31.58
C ALA A 513 0.38 -9.67 31.08
N GLY A 514 0.73 -9.92 29.82
CA GLY A 514 0.49 -11.22 29.19
C GLY A 514 1.56 -11.64 28.21
N VAL A 515 1.53 -12.93 27.90
CA VAL A 515 2.39 -13.59 26.92
C VAL A 515 1.50 -14.40 25.99
N THR A 516 1.70 -14.28 24.68
CA THR A 516 0.95 -15.01 23.66
C THR A 516 1.89 -15.63 22.64
N TRP A 517 1.76 -16.93 22.43
CA TRP A 517 2.34 -17.65 21.30
C TRP A 517 1.34 -17.71 20.16
N SER A 518 1.81 -17.57 18.92
CA SER A 518 0.96 -17.76 17.76
C SER A 518 1.61 -18.64 16.70
N PHE A 519 0.94 -19.75 16.43
CA PHE A 519 1.36 -20.83 15.55
C PHE A 519 0.67 -20.69 14.18
N PRO A 520 1.42 -20.41 13.10
CA PRO A 520 0.87 -20.45 11.76
C PRO A 520 0.64 -21.91 11.35
N LEU A 521 -0.62 -22.29 11.12
CA LEU A 521 -0.97 -23.63 10.60
C LEU A 521 -0.91 -23.68 9.07
N SER A 522 -1.22 -22.56 8.42
CA SER A 522 -1.14 -22.35 6.97
C SER A 522 -1.09 -20.84 6.67
N GLU A 523 -1.07 -20.46 5.40
CA GLU A 523 -1.11 -19.03 5.00
C GLU A 523 -2.41 -18.32 5.39
N VAL A 524 -3.47 -19.09 5.64
CA VAL A 524 -4.82 -18.57 5.93
C VAL A 524 -5.32 -18.95 7.31
N SER A 525 -4.57 -19.72 8.11
CA SER A 525 -5.01 -20.18 9.42
C SER A 525 -3.91 -20.15 10.46
N ARG A 526 -4.28 -19.72 11.68
CA ARG A 526 -3.38 -19.48 12.80
C ARG A 526 -4.07 -19.83 14.10
N VAL A 527 -3.32 -20.43 15.01
CA VAL A 527 -3.74 -20.69 16.40
C VAL A 527 -2.91 -19.81 17.31
N SER A 528 -3.52 -19.19 18.31
CA SER A 528 -2.85 -18.46 19.37
C SER A 528 -3.15 -19.10 20.72
N VAL A 529 -2.14 -19.17 21.58
CA VAL A 529 -2.27 -19.62 22.96
C VAL A 529 -1.55 -18.59 23.80
N GLY A 530 -2.22 -18.04 24.80
CA GLY A 530 -1.65 -17.01 25.66
C GLY A 530 -2.13 -17.12 27.10
N GLY A 531 -1.47 -16.37 27.97
CA GLY A 531 -1.85 -16.21 29.36
C GLY A 531 -1.57 -14.77 29.81
N SER A 532 -2.45 -14.21 30.63
CA SER A 532 -2.34 -12.85 31.15
C SER A 532 -2.62 -12.82 32.65
N PHE A 533 -1.83 -12.06 33.39
CA PHE A 533 -2.13 -11.66 34.76
C PHE A 533 -2.85 -10.30 34.73
N LEU A 534 -3.89 -10.15 35.53
CA LEU A 534 -4.73 -8.96 35.61
C LEU A 534 -4.93 -8.58 37.08
N ASP A 535 -4.45 -7.39 37.45
CA ASP A 535 -4.79 -6.74 38.72
C ASP A 535 -5.96 -5.78 38.46
N ASN A 536 -7.09 -6.00 39.13
CA ASN A 536 -8.33 -5.29 38.88
C ASN A 536 -8.83 -4.58 40.14
N GLN A 537 -9.31 -3.36 39.94
CA GLN A 537 -10.07 -2.61 40.92
C GLN A 537 -11.42 -2.23 40.32
N LEU A 538 -12.49 -2.68 40.96
CA LEU A 538 -13.86 -2.38 40.60
C LEU A 538 -14.46 -1.40 41.61
N ASN A 539 -14.95 -0.27 41.11
CA ASN A 539 -15.65 0.74 41.90
C ASN A 539 -17.14 0.69 41.61
N SER A 540 -17.97 0.44 42.62
CA SER A 540 -19.42 0.49 42.51
C SER A 540 -19.98 1.82 43.00
N TYR A 541 -21.02 2.33 42.32
CA TYR A 541 -21.68 3.59 42.68
C TYR A 541 -23.14 3.34 43.01
N ALA A 542 -23.59 3.82 44.18
CA ALA A 542 -25.00 3.82 44.54
C ALA A 542 -25.81 4.64 43.53
N GLN A 543 -27.04 4.20 43.26
CA GLN A 543 -27.95 4.89 42.34
C GLN A 543 -28.65 6.08 42.99
N ASP A 544 -28.87 6.00 44.30
CA ASP A 544 -29.55 7.02 45.09
C ASP A 544 -28.99 7.10 46.52
N PRO A 545 -29.38 8.12 47.32
CA PRO A 545 -28.91 8.29 48.69
C PRO A 545 -29.32 7.17 49.67
N PHE A 546 -30.26 6.30 49.31
CA PHE A 546 -30.67 5.14 50.11
C PHE A 546 -29.77 3.92 49.88
N GLY A 547 -28.79 4.03 48.97
CA GLY A 547 -27.79 3.01 48.74
C GLY A 547 -28.17 1.99 47.67
N SER A 548 -29.25 2.21 46.91
CA SER A 548 -29.72 1.26 45.89
C SER A 548 -28.63 0.88 44.91
N ARG A 549 -28.53 -0.42 44.61
CA ARG A 549 -27.50 -1.00 43.76
C ARG A 549 -28.07 -2.09 42.86
N ALA A 550 -27.39 -2.34 41.74
CA ALA A 550 -27.76 -3.41 40.83
C ALA A 550 -27.51 -4.78 41.48
N GLN A 551 -28.43 -5.72 41.27
CA GLN A 551 -28.35 -7.06 41.86
C GLN A 551 -27.04 -7.77 41.51
N GLY A 552 -26.56 -7.60 40.27
CA GLY A 552 -25.27 -8.12 39.82
C GLY A 552 -24.07 -7.68 40.68
N ILE A 553 -24.07 -6.41 41.12
CA ILE A 553 -23.04 -5.84 42.00
C ILE A 553 -23.22 -6.40 43.42
N ILE A 554 -24.46 -6.47 43.92
CA ILE A 554 -24.76 -6.97 45.26
C ILE A 554 -24.24 -8.39 45.43
N ASP A 555 -24.59 -9.30 44.51
CA ASP A 555 -24.17 -10.69 44.70
C ASP A 555 -22.65 -10.84 44.54
N LEU A 556 -22.01 -10.05 43.66
CA LEU A 556 -20.55 -10.06 43.50
C LEU A 556 -19.84 -9.57 44.77
N PHE A 557 -20.22 -8.43 45.34
CA PHE A 557 -19.59 -7.94 46.57
C PHE A 557 -19.83 -8.91 47.74
N SER A 558 -21.04 -9.50 47.81
CA SER A 558 -21.38 -10.50 48.82
C SER A 558 -20.56 -11.78 48.67
N SER A 559 -20.21 -12.21 47.45
CA SER A 559 -19.37 -13.41 47.25
C SER A 559 -17.94 -13.22 47.77
N PHE A 560 -17.46 -11.98 47.86
CA PHE A 560 -16.19 -11.61 48.49
C PHE A 560 -16.31 -11.32 50.00
N GLY A 561 -17.50 -11.51 50.58
CA GLY A 561 -17.75 -11.23 52.00
C GLY A 561 -17.76 -9.75 52.36
N LEU A 562 -17.90 -8.86 51.36
CA LEU A 562 -18.06 -7.42 51.55
C LEU A 562 -19.54 -7.09 51.79
N ASP A 563 -19.84 -5.93 52.40
CA ASP A 563 -21.21 -5.41 52.46
C ASP A 563 -21.48 -4.54 51.21
N PRO A 564 -22.28 -5.07 50.25
CA PRO A 564 -23.29 -4.36 49.49
C PRO A 564 -23.18 -2.88 49.31
N TYR A 565 -23.49 -2.26 50.42
CA TYR A 565 -24.08 -0.95 50.52
C TYR A 565 -23.11 -0.01 51.26
N THR A 566 -22.14 -0.54 52.01
CA THR A 566 -21.06 0.23 52.64
C THR A 566 -19.76 0.17 51.83
N ASP A 567 -19.44 -0.98 51.25
CA ASP A 567 -18.18 -1.16 50.52
C ASP A 567 -18.36 -0.77 49.05
N SER A 568 -17.60 0.22 48.60
CA SER A 568 -17.68 0.74 47.23
C SER A 568 -16.60 0.20 46.30
N THR A 569 -15.58 -0.48 46.82
CA THR A 569 -14.40 -0.92 46.08
C THR A 569 -14.17 -2.41 46.27
N LEU A 570 -13.83 -3.11 45.19
CA LEU A 570 -13.46 -4.52 45.18
C LEU A 570 -12.18 -4.67 44.35
N ASP A 571 -11.11 -5.10 45.00
CA ASP A 571 -9.84 -5.43 44.36
C ASP A 571 -9.75 -6.95 44.18
N PHE A 572 -9.29 -7.41 43.02
CA PHE A 572 -9.15 -8.84 42.71
C PHE A 572 -8.09 -9.10 41.63
N GLU A 573 -7.41 -10.24 41.76
CA GLU A 573 -6.36 -10.70 40.84
C GLU A 573 -6.83 -11.90 40.01
N LEU A 574 -6.58 -11.85 38.70
CA LEU A 574 -6.90 -12.95 37.79
C LEU A 574 -5.66 -13.40 37.03
N PHE A 575 -5.56 -14.71 36.82
CA PHE A 575 -4.71 -15.28 35.79
C PHE A 575 -5.61 -15.93 34.73
N GLU A 576 -5.60 -15.36 33.52
CA GLU A 576 -6.45 -15.75 32.40
C GLU A 576 -5.63 -16.46 31.34
N GLY A 577 -6.07 -17.65 30.93
CA GLY A 577 -5.59 -18.34 29.74
C GLY A 577 -6.50 -18.08 28.54
N GLN A 578 -5.90 -17.86 27.36
CA GLN A 578 -6.62 -17.64 26.12
C GLN A 578 -6.15 -18.60 25.03
N VAL A 579 -7.09 -19.20 24.30
CA VAL A 579 -6.83 -19.97 23.08
C VAL A 579 -7.66 -19.38 21.95
N GLY A 580 -7.00 -18.92 20.90
CA GLY A 580 -7.63 -18.37 19.70
C GLY A 580 -7.35 -19.23 18.48
N TRP A 581 -8.32 -19.36 17.59
CA TRP A 581 -8.14 -19.90 16.25
C TRP A 581 -8.76 -18.95 15.25
N VAL A 582 -8.00 -18.57 14.23
CA VAL A 582 -8.47 -17.76 13.12
C VAL A 582 -8.22 -18.47 11.80
N ARG A 583 -9.20 -18.42 10.90
CA ARG A 583 -9.07 -18.80 9.51
C ARG A 583 -9.64 -17.70 8.63
N ASN A 584 -8.80 -17.05 7.83
CA ASN A 584 -9.17 -15.93 6.96
C ASN A 584 -8.84 -16.25 5.50
N THR A 585 -9.88 -16.36 4.68
CA THR A 585 -9.81 -16.58 3.22
C THR A 585 -10.47 -15.44 2.45
N LEU A 586 -10.71 -14.30 3.10
CA LEU A 586 -11.25 -13.11 2.47
C LEU A 586 -10.29 -12.62 1.40
N ASN A 587 -10.82 -12.27 0.24
CA ASN A 587 -10.01 -11.84 -0.89
C ASN A 587 -9.40 -10.43 -0.73
N ARG A 588 -9.95 -9.60 0.16
CA ARG A 588 -9.48 -8.24 0.46
C ARG A 588 -9.64 -7.94 1.94
N GLY A 589 -8.74 -7.11 2.50
CA GLY A 589 -8.81 -6.67 3.89
C GLY A 589 -9.84 -5.56 4.15
N ILE A 590 -10.14 -4.76 3.14
CA ILE A 590 -11.18 -3.72 3.17
C ILE A 590 -12.19 -4.04 2.07
N PHE A 591 -13.47 -3.94 2.42
CA PHE A 591 -14.57 -4.27 1.52
C PHE A 591 -14.39 -5.62 0.79
N PRO A 592 -14.28 -6.75 1.54
CA PRO A 592 -14.29 -8.07 0.94
C PRO A 592 -15.61 -8.34 0.22
N ASP A 593 -15.55 -8.99 -0.94
CA ASP A 593 -16.70 -9.41 -1.74
C ASP A 593 -16.75 -10.94 -1.94
N SER A 594 -15.69 -11.66 -1.54
CA SER A 594 -15.61 -13.12 -1.60
C SER A 594 -14.75 -13.69 -0.47
N GLY A 595 -15.12 -14.88 0.00
CA GLY A 595 -14.34 -15.67 0.96
C GLY A 595 -14.95 -15.72 2.37
N THR A 596 -14.25 -16.38 3.29
CA THR A 596 -14.74 -16.63 4.66
C THR A 596 -13.75 -16.18 5.72
N LEU A 597 -14.26 -15.68 6.85
CA LEU A 597 -13.53 -15.44 8.09
C LEU A 597 -14.18 -16.26 9.20
N ASN A 598 -13.37 -17.05 9.91
CA ASN A 598 -13.76 -17.79 11.11
C ASN A 598 -12.83 -17.37 12.23
N ARG A 599 -13.39 -17.07 13.41
CA ARG A 599 -12.64 -16.78 14.63
C ARG A 599 -13.29 -17.48 15.81
N VAL A 600 -12.54 -18.34 16.48
CA VAL A 600 -12.94 -18.94 17.75
C VAL A 600 -12.00 -18.42 18.82
N THR A 601 -12.52 -17.93 19.93
CA THR A 601 -11.73 -17.56 21.10
C THR A 601 -12.30 -18.25 22.33
N LEU A 602 -11.43 -18.91 23.08
CA LEU A 602 -11.71 -19.47 24.39
C LEU A 602 -10.87 -18.71 25.41
N GLU A 603 -11.51 -18.16 26.42
CA GLU A 603 -10.89 -17.48 27.57
C GLU A 603 -11.31 -18.23 28.82
N ALA A 604 -10.38 -18.46 29.74
CA ALA A 604 -10.70 -19.06 31.04
C ALA A 604 -9.70 -18.59 32.09
N THR A 605 -10.19 -18.23 33.26
CA THR A 605 -9.34 -18.02 34.43
C THR A 605 -8.74 -19.34 34.90
N THR A 606 -7.68 -19.31 35.71
CA THR A 606 -7.13 -20.53 36.33
C THR A 606 -7.85 -20.89 37.62
N PRO A 607 -7.91 -22.18 37.99
CA PRO A 607 -8.34 -22.59 39.31
C PRO A 607 -7.53 -21.91 40.43
N GLY A 608 -8.22 -21.41 41.46
CA GLY A 608 -7.63 -20.65 42.57
C GLY A 608 -7.45 -19.15 42.31
N ALA A 609 -7.97 -18.61 41.20
CA ALA A 609 -8.11 -17.17 41.01
C ALA A 609 -9.30 -16.63 41.82
N ASP A 610 -9.33 -15.31 42.07
CA ASP A 610 -10.41 -14.67 42.84
C ASP A 610 -11.78 -14.79 42.15
N LEU A 611 -11.78 -14.87 40.82
CA LEU A 611 -12.96 -15.20 40.02
C LEU A 611 -12.61 -16.32 39.05
N GLU A 612 -13.50 -17.31 39.00
CA GLU A 612 -13.34 -18.53 38.23
C GLU A 612 -14.42 -18.59 37.14
N TYR A 613 -14.09 -18.22 35.89
CA TYR A 613 -15.03 -18.25 34.78
C TYR A 613 -14.35 -18.63 33.45
N TYR A 614 -15.18 -19.02 32.49
CA TYR A 614 -14.77 -19.23 31.10
C TYR A 614 -15.72 -18.54 30.14
N LYS A 615 -15.20 -18.19 28.95
CA LYS A 615 -15.94 -17.60 27.83
C LYS A 615 -15.51 -18.26 26.53
N VAL A 616 -16.46 -18.51 25.66
CA VAL A 616 -16.25 -18.99 24.30
C VAL A 616 -16.98 -18.06 23.35
N THR A 617 -16.27 -17.56 22.35
CA THR A 617 -16.83 -16.76 21.27
C THR A 617 -16.52 -17.39 19.92
N TYR A 618 -17.48 -17.37 19.01
CA TYR A 618 -17.33 -17.82 17.63
C TYR A 618 -17.93 -16.79 16.68
N ASP A 619 -17.06 -16.12 15.91
CA ASP A 619 -17.43 -15.21 14.85
C ASP A 619 -17.23 -15.86 13.48
N PHE A 620 -18.26 -15.78 12.64
CA PHE A 620 -18.22 -16.22 11.27
C PHE A 620 -18.70 -15.11 10.34
N SER A 621 -17.99 -14.92 9.22
CA SER A 621 -18.53 -14.19 8.08
C SER A 621 -18.16 -14.87 6.78
N ASN A 622 -19.10 -14.86 5.84
CA ASN A 622 -18.95 -15.40 4.51
C ASN A 622 -19.47 -14.39 3.49
N TYR A 623 -18.69 -14.18 2.44
CA TYR A 623 -19.01 -13.31 1.33
C TYR A 623 -19.09 -14.15 0.06
N TRP A 624 -20.20 -14.01 -0.64
CA TRP A 624 -20.44 -14.71 -1.89
C TRP A 624 -20.79 -13.70 -2.99
N ALA A 625 -19.82 -13.42 -3.86
CA ALA A 625 -20.05 -12.66 -5.09
C ALA A 625 -20.73 -13.55 -6.14
N PHE A 626 -21.83 -13.05 -6.72
CA PHE A 626 -22.57 -13.76 -7.77
C PHE A 626 -22.65 -12.98 -9.10
N THR A 627 -22.40 -11.67 -9.08
CA THR A 627 -22.18 -10.85 -10.29
C THR A 627 -21.33 -9.63 -9.96
N GLN A 628 -20.88 -8.87 -10.96
CA GLN A 628 -20.01 -7.71 -10.77
C GLN A 628 -20.68 -6.65 -9.88
N GLY A 629 -20.05 -6.34 -8.74
CA GLY A 629 -20.53 -5.36 -7.77
C GLY A 629 -21.66 -5.83 -6.85
N TRP A 630 -22.14 -7.07 -6.99
CA TRP A 630 -23.14 -7.66 -6.11
C TRP A 630 -22.56 -8.83 -5.31
N SER A 631 -22.77 -8.81 -3.99
CA SER A 631 -22.34 -9.88 -3.10
C SER A 631 -23.32 -10.05 -1.95
N LEU A 632 -23.48 -11.30 -1.50
CA LEU A 632 -24.22 -11.61 -0.30
C LEU A 632 -23.23 -11.86 0.84
N LYS A 633 -23.40 -11.15 1.95
CA LYS A 633 -22.70 -11.39 3.20
C LYS A 633 -23.65 -12.09 4.16
N SER A 634 -23.20 -13.20 4.72
CA SER A 634 -23.82 -13.85 5.87
C SER A 634 -22.82 -13.82 7.02
N ALA A 635 -23.21 -13.27 8.17
CA ALA A 635 -22.38 -13.26 9.37
C ALA A 635 -23.18 -13.75 10.57
N PHE A 636 -22.50 -14.39 11.51
CA PHE A 636 -23.08 -14.73 12.80
C PHE A 636 -22.00 -14.69 13.88
N SER A 637 -22.41 -14.29 15.09
CA SER A 637 -21.57 -14.30 16.28
C SER A 637 -22.31 -15.03 17.39
N LEU A 638 -21.67 -16.06 17.94
CA LEU A 638 -22.18 -16.86 19.04
C LEU A 638 -21.22 -16.70 20.21
N ALA A 639 -21.77 -16.45 21.40
CA ALA A 639 -20.98 -16.32 22.60
C ALA A 639 -21.66 -16.99 23.79
N TYR A 640 -20.87 -17.66 24.62
CA TYR A 640 -21.33 -18.28 25.85
C TYR A 640 -20.21 -18.27 26.88
N GLY A 641 -20.54 -17.98 28.13
CA GLY A 641 -19.62 -18.05 29.24
C GLY A 641 -20.35 -18.41 30.52
N ASN A 642 -19.63 -18.93 31.50
CA ASN A 642 -20.19 -19.18 32.81
C ASN A 642 -19.10 -19.20 33.88
N GLY A 643 -19.52 -19.08 35.13
CA GLY A 643 -18.67 -19.33 36.29
C GLY A 643 -18.39 -20.83 36.46
N TYR A 644 -17.30 -21.15 37.14
CA TYR A 644 -17.01 -22.50 37.62
C TYR A 644 -16.37 -22.42 39.02
N GLY A 645 -16.26 -23.58 39.67
CA GLY A 645 -15.67 -23.70 41.02
C GLY A 645 -16.44 -22.88 42.04
N ASP A 646 -15.78 -21.90 42.68
CA ASP A 646 -16.39 -21.07 43.73
C ASP A 646 -17.18 -19.87 43.15
N THR A 647 -16.98 -19.56 41.87
CA THR A 647 -17.74 -18.52 41.16
C THR A 647 -18.93 -19.16 40.44
N LEU A 648 -20.14 -18.92 40.95
CA LEU A 648 -21.34 -19.60 40.45
C LEU A 648 -21.85 -19.10 39.09
N ARG A 649 -21.45 -17.90 38.67
CA ARG A 649 -21.95 -17.26 37.46
C ARG A 649 -20.92 -16.34 36.84
N LEU A 650 -21.08 -16.03 35.56
CA LEU A 650 -20.21 -15.07 34.87
C LEU A 650 -20.29 -13.69 35.55
N PRO A 651 -19.16 -13.05 35.90
CA PRO A 651 -19.16 -11.69 36.44
C PRO A 651 -19.79 -10.71 35.44
N TYR A 652 -20.61 -9.78 35.92
CA TYR A 652 -21.42 -8.94 35.03
C TYR A 652 -20.59 -8.09 34.06
N PHE A 653 -19.37 -7.71 34.42
CA PHE A 653 -18.48 -6.91 33.58
C PHE A 653 -17.86 -7.74 32.44
N GLU A 654 -17.96 -9.07 32.51
CA GLU A 654 -17.57 -10.02 31.46
C GLU A 654 -18.75 -10.51 30.61
N ASN A 655 -19.98 -10.06 30.91
CA ASN A 655 -21.17 -10.41 30.14
C ASN A 655 -21.09 -9.94 28.69
N PHE A 656 -21.89 -10.58 27.84
CA PHE A 656 -22.12 -10.16 26.47
C PHE A 656 -23.25 -9.14 26.40
N TYR A 657 -23.16 -8.22 25.44
CA TYR A 657 -24.11 -7.13 25.24
C TYR A 657 -24.55 -7.08 23.78
N GLY A 658 -25.82 -6.71 23.54
CA GLY A 658 -26.42 -6.63 22.20
C GLY A 658 -26.86 -5.21 21.85
N GLY A 659 -26.95 -4.92 20.54
CA GLY A 659 -27.36 -3.61 20.01
C GLY A 659 -26.25 -2.81 19.34
N SER A 660 -25.16 -3.45 18.90
CA SER A 660 -24.04 -2.74 18.28
C SER A 660 -24.32 -2.30 16.83
N SER A 661 -23.62 -1.25 16.39
CA SER A 661 -23.57 -0.83 14.98
C SER A 661 -23.09 -1.92 14.00
N ASP A 662 -22.55 -3.02 14.51
CA ASP A 662 -21.96 -4.09 13.72
C ASP A 662 -22.76 -5.41 13.69
N SER A 663 -23.72 -5.62 14.61
CA SER A 663 -24.42 -6.91 14.74
C SER A 663 -25.94 -6.83 14.94
N LEU A 664 -26.48 -5.69 15.40
CA LEU A 664 -27.91 -5.47 15.65
C LEU A 664 -28.29 -4.00 15.39
N ARG A 665 -28.11 -3.54 14.15
CA ARG A 665 -28.28 -2.12 13.79
C ARG A 665 -29.74 -1.68 13.95
N GLY A 666 -29.95 -0.45 14.43
CA GLY A 666 -31.27 0.11 14.70
C GLY A 666 -31.75 -0.01 16.15
N PHE A 667 -31.10 -0.86 16.96
CA PHE A 667 -31.24 -0.88 18.41
C PHE A 667 -30.15 -0.02 19.04
N GLU A 668 -30.42 0.62 20.18
CA GLU A 668 -29.40 1.37 20.90
C GLU A 668 -28.34 0.41 21.47
N ASN A 669 -27.08 0.86 21.48
CA ASN A 669 -25.95 0.06 21.93
C ASN A 669 -26.09 -0.41 23.39
N ASN A 670 -25.79 -1.69 23.60
CA ASN A 670 -25.88 -2.38 24.89
C ASN A 670 -27.28 -2.36 25.52
N THR A 671 -28.36 -2.30 24.75
CA THR A 671 -29.73 -2.30 25.29
C THR A 671 -30.46 -3.63 25.08
N VAL A 672 -30.00 -4.47 24.14
CA VAL A 672 -30.62 -5.77 23.88
C VAL A 672 -30.14 -6.79 24.91
N GLY A 673 -31.09 -7.40 25.62
CA GLY A 673 -30.85 -8.49 26.58
C GLY A 673 -31.41 -8.23 27.97
N PRO A 674 -30.87 -8.91 29.00
CA PRO A 674 -31.27 -8.72 30.39
C PRO A 674 -31.06 -7.28 30.87
N ARG A 675 -31.99 -6.78 31.67
CA ARG A 675 -31.96 -5.41 32.20
C ARG A 675 -31.56 -5.41 33.67
N GLN A 676 -31.00 -4.30 34.11
CA GLN A 676 -30.58 -4.18 35.51
C GLN A 676 -31.78 -4.15 36.44
N ILE A 677 -31.76 -5.09 37.38
CA ILE A 677 -32.63 -5.10 38.55
C ILE A 677 -31.90 -4.38 39.67
N ILE A 678 -32.42 -3.21 40.02
CA ILE A 678 -31.96 -2.40 41.12
C ILE A 678 -32.73 -2.82 42.36
N ARG A 679 -32.01 -3.07 43.44
CA ARG A 679 -32.56 -3.40 44.74
C ARG A 679 -32.31 -2.24 45.70
N THR A 680 -33.37 -1.76 46.31
CA THR A 680 -33.34 -0.72 47.35
C THR A 680 -33.67 -1.37 48.70
N PRO A 681 -32.71 -1.44 49.64
CA PRO A 681 -32.97 -2.01 50.95
C PRO A 681 -33.88 -1.08 51.75
N LEU A 682 -34.95 -1.60 52.35
CA LEU A 682 -35.72 -0.80 53.29
C LEU A 682 -34.99 -0.71 54.64
N THR A 683 -34.89 0.50 55.17
CA THR A 683 -34.24 0.76 56.46
C THR A 683 -35.23 1.28 57.50
N GLU A 684 -35.13 0.80 58.73
CA GLU A 684 -35.82 1.33 59.89
C GLU A 684 -34.82 1.96 60.87
N THR A 685 -35.18 3.07 61.49
CA THR A 685 -34.34 3.70 62.52
C THR A 685 -34.82 3.26 63.89
N ILE A 686 -33.99 2.47 64.59
CA ILE A 686 -34.21 2.12 66.00
C ILE A 686 -33.39 3.05 66.89
N VAL A 687 -33.88 3.35 68.09
CA VAL A 687 -33.14 4.17 69.07
C VAL A 687 -32.49 3.26 70.09
N ALA A 688 -31.17 3.30 70.18
CA ALA A 688 -30.42 2.56 71.17
C ALA A 688 -30.71 3.05 72.60
N PRO A 689 -30.45 2.23 73.64
CA PRO A 689 -30.71 2.61 75.03
C PRO A 689 -30.00 3.89 75.51
N ASP A 690 -28.95 4.32 74.81
CA ASP A 690 -28.19 5.55 75.06
C ASP A 690 -28.74 6.78 74.30
N GLY A 691 -29.83 6.61 73.54
CA GLY A 691 -30.44 7.65 72.72
C GLY A 691 -29.88 7.78 71.30
N THR A 692 -28.91 6.94 70.91
CA THR A 692 -28.31 6.99 69.58
C THR A 692 -29.26 6.36 68.54
N PRO A 693 -29.62 7.06 67.45
CA PRO A 693 -30.37 6.46 66.35
C PRO A 693 -29.46 5.51 65.56
N ILE A 694 -29.90 4.26 65.40
CA ILE A 694 -29.24 3.22 64.59
C ILE A 694 -30.17 2.89 63.43
N VAL A 695 -29.65 3.00 62.21
CA VAL A 695 -30.35 2.57 61.01
C VAL A 695 -30.10 1.08 60.81
N ILE A 696 -31.17 0.27 60.86
CA ILE A 696 -31.14 -1.16 60.58
C ILE A 696 -31.78 -1.42 59.21
N ARG A 697 -31.23 -2.37 58.45
CA ARG A 697 -31.85 -2.86 57.21
C ARG A 697 -32.86 -3.96 57.56
N LEU A 698 -34.05 -3.87 56.98
CA LEU A 698 -35.08 -4.88 57.09
C LEU A 698 -34.70 -6.12 56.26
N PRO A 699 -35.36 -7.28 56.50
CA PRO A 699 -35.17 -8.47 55.67
C PRO A 699 -35.54 -8.23 54.19
N GLU A 700 -34.91 -8.97 53.28
CA GLU A 700 -35.02 -8.83 51.81
C GLU A 700 -36.46 -8.84 51.28
N GLU A 701 -37.38 -9.51 51.97
CA GLU A 701 -38.81 -9.54 51.63
C GLU A 701 -39.48 -8.16 51.64
N ASN A 702 -38.88 -7.17 52.29
CA ASN A 702 -39.37 -5.80 52.36
C ASN A 702 -38.74 -4.89 51.30
N ASP A 703 -37.74 -5.37 50.55
CA ASP A 703 -36.99 -4.51 49.64
C ASP A 703 -37.80 -4.13 48.40
N VAL A 704 -37.44 -2.98 47.82
CA VAL A 704 -38.09 -2.47 46.62
C VAL A 704 -37.21 -2.76 45.41
N PHE A 705 -37.83 -3.30 44.36
CA PHE A 705 -37.15 -3.59 43.09
C PHE A 705 -37.53 -2.56 42.02
N GLN A 706 -36.54 -2.18 41.22
CA GLN A 706 -36.71 -1.34 40.03
C GLN A 706 -35.97 -1.94 38.85
N LEU A 707 -36.63 -2.02 37.70
CA LEU A 707 -35.99 -2.38 36.44
C LEU A 707 -35.58 -1.09 35.71
N THR A 708 -34.34 -1.01 35.24
CA THR A 708 -33.85 0.17 34.49
C THR A 708 -33.77 -0.09 33.00
N SER A 709 -33.56 0.97 32.21
CA SER A 709 -33.21 0.87 30.80
C SER A 709 -31.76 0.42 30.57
N PHE A 710 -30.91 0.38 31.60
CA PHE A 710 -29.55 -0.12 31.41
C PHE A 710 -29.52 -1.64 31.38
N SER A 711 -28.62 -2.18 30.56
CA SER A 711 -28.45 -3.63 30.43
C SER A 711 -27.55 -4.16 31.54
N SER A 712 -27.89 -5.34 32.05
CA SER A 712 -26.99 -6.13 32.90
C SER A 712 -26.09 -7.06 32.09
N GLY A 713 -26.33 -7.15 30.77
CA GLY A 713 -25.71 -8.15 29.89
C GLY A 713 -26.21 -9.56 30.22
N GLY A 714 -25.80 -10.52 29.40
CA GLY A 714 -26.08 -11.94 29.61
C GLY A 714 -24.84 -12.79 29.42
N ASN A 715 -24.89 -14.01 29.95
CA ASN A 715 -23.81 -14.98 29.81
C ASN A 715 -23.87 -15.75 28.47
N ALA A 716 -24.93 -15.55 27.69
CA ALA A 716 -25.12 -16.12 26.36
C ALA A 716 -25.59 -15.06 25.34
N SER A 717 -25.07 -15.12 24.12
CA SER A 717 -25.43 -14.23 23.02
C SER A 717 -25.42 -14.98 21.68
N ALA A 718 -26.38 -14.65 20.84
CA ALA A 718 -26.44 -15.11 19.45
C ALA A 718 -26.91 -13.97 18.57
N THR A 719 -26.08 -13.56 17.60
CA THR A 719 -26.41 -12.54 16.61
C THR A 719 -26.13 -13.06 15.19
N GLY A 720 -26.89 -12.57 14.23
CA GLY A 720 -26.82 -12.96 12.83
C GLY A 720 -27.19 -11.80 11.92
N THR A 721 -26.43 -11.63 10.84
CA THR A 721 -26.62 -10.60 9.83
C THR A 721 -26.66 -11.24 8.46
N LEU A 722 -27.70 -10.91 7.70
CA LEU A 722 -27.78 -11.16 6.27
C LEU A 722 -27.73 -9.82 5.55
N GLU A 723 -26.74 -9.61 4.69
CA GLU A 723 -26.46 -8.31 4.08
C GLU A 723 -26.24 -8.46 2.57
N LEU A 724 -27.09 -7.83 1.77
CA LEU A 724 -26.98 -7.75 0.32
C LEU A 724 -26.20 -6.48 -0.04
N ILE A 725 -24.98 -6.66 -0.52
CA ILE A 725 -24.13 -5.59 -1.01
C ILE A 725 -24.40 -5.42 -2.52
N PHE A 726 -24.62 -4.19 -2.93
CA PHE A 726 -24.96 -3.84 -4.32
C PHE A 726 -24.18 -2.60 -4.79
N PRO A 727 -24.05 -2.39 -6.11
CA PRO A 727 -23.34 -1.25 -6.66
C PRO A 727 -23.98 0.08 -6.23
N THR A 728 -23.15 1.02 -5.80
CA THR A 728 -23.60 2.35 -5.40
C THR A 728 -24.18 3.08 -6.62
N PRO A 729 -25.48 3.44 -6.63
CA PRO A 729 -26.16 3.96 -7.83
C PRO A 729 -25.65 5.34 -8.31
N PHE A 730 -24.81 6.01 -7.53
CA PHE A 730 -24.29 7.36 -7.80
C PHE A 730 -22.75 7.42 -7.85
N ALA A 731 -22.04 6.28 -7.79
CA ALA A 731 -20.59 6.24 -7.83
C ALA A 731 -20.09 5.23 -8.87
N GLU A 732 -19.35 5.69 -9.87
CA GLU A 732 -18.82 4.86 -10.97
C GLU A 732 -17.74 3.85 -10.51
N ASN A 733 -17.13 4.07 -9.33
CA ASN A 733 -16.08 3.20 -8.81
C ASN A 733 -16.49 2.56 -7.47
N SER A 734 -16.92 1.30 -7.50
CA SER A 734 -17.47 0.57 -6.34
C SER A 734 -16.42 0.16 -5.29
N ARG A 735 -15.14 0.53 -5.46
CA ARG A 735 -14.05 0.09 -4.57
C ARG A 735 -13.85 0.99 -3.35
N SER A 736 -14.32 2.24 -3.39
CA SER A 736 -14.20 3.20 -2.29
C SER A 736 -15.50 3.40 -1.50
N VAL A 737 -16.65 2.99 -2.08
CA VAL A 737 -17.98 3.12 -1.47
C VAL A 737 -18.70 1.78 -1.57
N ARG A 738 -19.30 1.35 -0.48
CA ARG A 738 -20.12 0.13 -0.35
C ARG A 738 -21.51 0.52 0.14
N THR A 739 -22.51 0.19 -0.65
CA THR A 739 -23.92 0.25 -0.24
C THR A 739 -24.46 -1.15 0.00
N SER A 740 -25.27 -1.30 1.03
CA SER A 740 -25.89 -2.58 1.37
C SER A 740 -27.28 -2.43 1.98
N PHE A 741 -28.07 -3.48 1.82
CA PHE A 741 -29.31 -3.70 2.54
C PHE A 741 -29.08 -4.85 3.52
N PHE A 742 -29.47 -4.68 4.77
CA PHE A 742 -29.23 -5.67 5.82
C PHE A 742 -30.50 -6.08 6.54
N ILE A 743 -30.48 -7.30 7.06
CA ILE A 743 -31.40 -7.83 8.05
C ILE A 743 -30.54 -8.40 9.18
N ASP A 744 -30.71 -7.85 10.38
CA ASP A 744 -30.01 -8.29 11.58
C ASP A 744 -31.01 -8.99 12.52
N VAL A 745 -30.57 -10.06 13.17
CA VAL A 745 -31.32 -10.82 14.16
C VAL A 745 -30.41 -11.16 15.32
N GLY A 746 -30.91 -11.10 16.55
CA GLY A 746 -30.09 -11.51 17.68
C GLY A 746 -30.78 -11.42 19.02
N ASN A 747 -30.16 -12.05 20.00
CA ASN A 747 -30.57 -12.01 21.39
C ASN A 747 -29.37 -12.14 22.32
N VAL A 748 -29.54 -11.61 23.53
CA VAL A 748 -28.65 -11.82 24.66
C VAL A 748 -29.54 -12.27 25.82
N TRP A 749 -29.12 -13.28 26.57
CA TRP A 749 -29.88 -13.82 27.69
C TRP A 749 -28.95 -14.34 28.79
N ASP A 750 -29.50 -14.56 29.98
CA ASP A 750 -28.77 -15.06 31.14
C ASP A 750 -29.30 -16.45 31.53
N THR A 751 -28.53 -17.49 31.22
CA THR A 751 -28.95 -18.88 31.49
C THR A 751 -29.04 -19.23 32.96
N GLU A 752 -28.41 -18.43 33.83
CA GLU A 752 -28.41 -18.62 35.28
C GLU A 752 -29.36 -17.64 36.00
N PHE A 753 -30.27 -16.99 35.25
CA PHE A 753 -31.23 -16.07 35.83
C PHE A 753 -32.21 -16.82 36.76
N ASP A 754 -32.20 -16.44 38.04
CA ASP A 754 -33.05 -17.04 39.08
C ASP A 754 -34.47 -16.47 39.02
N VAL A 755 -35.34 -17.14 38.25
CA VAL A 755 -36.75 -16.75 38.10
C VAL A 755 -37.50 -16.90 39.43
N ASP A 756 -37.20 -17.94 40.22
CA ASP A 756 -37.89 -18.24 41.46
C ASP A 756 -37.61 -17.19 42.54
N ARG A 757 -36.39 -16.61 42.57
CA ARG A 757 -36.03 -15.50 43.46
C ARG A 757 -36.95 -14.29 43.30
N PHE A 758 -37.38 -14.01 42.07
CA PHE A 758 -38.19 -12.84 41.75
C PHE A 758 -39.68 -13.16 41.60
N ASP A 759 -40.08 -14.43 41.76
CA ASP A 759 -41.48 -14.82 41.70
C ASP A 759 -42.27 -14.15 42.83
N GLY A 760 -43.44 -13.60 42.50
CA GLY A 760 -44.29 -12.85 43.43
C GLY A 760 -43.85 -11.41 43.75
N TYR A 761 -42.65 -10.97 43.37
CA TYR A 761 -42.23 -9.57 43.51
C TYR A 761 -42.70 -8.71 42.32
N THR A 762 -43.06 -7.46 42.62
CA THR A 762 -43.32 -6.43 41.60
C THR A 762 -42.19 -5.44 41.56
N ALA A 763 -41.66 -5.15 40.37
CA ALA A 763 -40.67 -4.12 40.17
C ALA A 763 -41.28 -2.88 39.51
N ARG A 764 -40.71 -1.72 39.82
CA ARG A 764 -40.96 -0.49 39.07
C ARG A 764 -40.32 -0.62 37.68
N LEU A 765 -41.14 -0.64 36.63
CA LEU A 765 -40.70 -0.83 35.24
C LEU A 765 -40.21 0.49 34.61
N PRO A 766 -39.44 0.44 33.50
CA PRO A 766 -38.92 1.64 32.85
C PRO A 766 -40.01 2.61 32.34
N ASP A 767 -41.20 2.09 32.03
CA ASP A 767 -42.37 2.87 31.59
C ASP A 767 -43.11 3.57 32.76
N GLY A 768 -42.62 3.42 33.99
CA GLY A 768 -43.26 3.97 35.17
C GLY A 768 -44.54 3.24 35.58
N THR A 769 -44.71 1.99 35.17
CA THR A 769 -45.72 1.08 35.74
C THR A 769 -45.08 0.07 36.68
N ASP A 770 -45.88 -0.57 37.52
CA ASP A 770 -45.41 -1.66 38.37
C ASP A 770 -45.85 -2.98 37.72
N GLY A 771 -44.96 -3.97 37.70
CA GLY A 771 -45.27 -5.28 37.11
C GLY A 771 -44.22 -6.34 37.46
N PRO A 772 -44.43 -7.58 37.00
CA PRO A 772 -43.49 -8.67 37.25
C PRO A 772 -42.16 -8.43 36.53
N ILE A 773 -41.08 -8.92 37.12
CA ILE A 773 -39.75 -8.94 36.48
C ILE A 773 -39.79 -9.95 35.32
N PRO A 774 -39.37 -9.59 34.10
CA PRO A 774 -39.33 -10.52 32.97
C PRO A 774 -38.36 -11.68 33.21
N ASP A 775 -38.68 -12.84 32.65
CA ASP A 775 -37.75 -13.97 32.60
C ASP A 775 -36.61 -13.69 31.61
N PHE A 776 -35.41 -13.44 32.13
CA PHE A 776 -34.22 -13.17 31.33
C PHE A 776 -33.45 -14.42 30.90
N SER A 777 -33.93 -15.62 31.26
CA SER A 777 -33.34 -16.90 30.86
C SER A 777 -33.82 -17.40 29.50
N ASP A 778 -34.97 -16.93 29.02
CA ASP A 778 -35.58 -17.42 27.79
C ASP A 778 -34.88 -16.87 26.52
N PRO A 779 -34.25 -17.72 25.69
CA PRO A 779 -33.62 -17.29 24.44
C PRO A 779 -34.64 -16.88 23.35
N SER A 780 -35.94 -17.13 23.52
CA SER A 780 -36.98 -16.87 22.52
C SER A 780 -37.28 -15.37 22.29
N PHE A 781 -36.80 -14.50 23.18
CA PHE A 781 -36.93 -13.05 23.10
C PHE A 781 -36.01 -12.38 22.06
N TYR A 782 -35.72 -13.03 20.94
CA TYR A 782 -34.89 -12.46 19.87
C TYR A 782 -35.50 -11.21 19.24
N ARG A 783 -34.62 -10.29 18.86
CA ARG A 783 -34.90 -9.02 18.16
C ARG A 783 -34.56 -9.17 16.68
N VAL A 784 -35.25 -8.39 15.84
CA VAL A 784 -34.99 -8.34 14.39
C VAL A 784 -35.03 -6.89 13.94
N SER A 785 -34.09 -6.48 13.10
CA SER A 785 -34.11 -5.19 12.41
C SER A 785 -33.75 -5.35 10.92
N ALA A 786 -34.12 -4.37 10.12
CA ALA A 786 -33.71 -4.29 8.73
C ALA A 786 -33.45 -2.84 8.32
N GLY A 787 -32.57 -2.64 7.34
CA GLY A 787 -32.13 -1.30 7.01
C GLY A 787 -31.17 -1.22 5.83
N PHE A 788 -30.67 -0.01 5.62
CA PHE A 788 -29.65 0.28 4.62
C PHE A 788 -28.38 0.78 5.29
N ALA A 789 -27.22 0.37 4.78
CA ALA A 789 -25.93 0.88 5.22
C ALA A 789 -25.13 1.42 4.04
N VAL A 790 -24.37 2.47 4.31
CA VAL A 790 -23.40 3.07 3.39
C VAL A 790 -22.08 3.16 4.11
N GLN A 791 -21.05 2.57 3.51
CA GLN A 791 -19.68 2.64 4.00
C GLN A 791 -18.81 3.27 2.92
N TRP A 792 -17.94 4.20 3.27
CA TRP A 792 -16.97 4.74 2.32
C TRP A 792 -15.64 5.04 2.97
N LEU A 793 -14.58 4.98 2.17
CA LEU A 793 -13.25 5.40 2.59
C LEU A 793 -13.12 6.89 2.30
N SER A 794 -13.14 7.71 3.34
CA SER A 794 -12.85 9.14 3.23
C SER A 794 -11.36 9.43 3.46
N PRO A 795 -10.85 10.61 3.07
CA PRO A 795 -9.51 11.05 3.45
C PRO A 795 -9.27 11.07 4.98
N MET A 796 -10.36 11.14 5.77
CA MET A 796 -10.33 11.17 7.25
C MET A 796 -10.49 9.77 7.87
N GLY A 797 -10.58 8.72 7.05
CA GLY A 797 -10.78 7.33 7.48
C GLY A 797 -12.09 6.72 6.99
N PRO A 798 -12.33 5.42 7.30
CA PRO A 798 -13.58 4.74 6.97
C PRO A 798 -14.76 5.43 7.66
N ILE A 799 -15.84 5.67 6.93
CA ILE A 799 -17.09 6.15 7.49
C ILE A 799 -18.14 5.08 7.23
N SER A 800 -18.93 4.77 8.24
CA SER A 800 -20.10 3.90 8.14
C SER A 800 -21.31 4.65 8.67
N ILE A 801 -22.40 4.61 7.90
CA ILE A 801 -23.71 5.08 8.32
C ILE A 801 -24.68 3.94 8.07
N SER A 802 -25.52 3.65 9.04
CA SER A 802 -26.63 2.71 8.90
C SER A 802 -27.94 3.35 9.34
N LEU A 803 -28.98 3.06 8.57
CA LEU A 803 -30.36 3.41 8.86
C LEU A 803 -31.10 2.10 9.14
N GLY A 804 -31.26 1.74 10.41
CA GLY A 804 -31.92 0.52 10.85
C GLY A 804 -33.32 0.80 11.38
N ARG A 805 -34.27 -0.08 11.09
CA ARG A 805 -35.61 -0.08 11.70
C ARG A 805 -35.87 -1.42 12.39
N PRO A 806 -36.31 -1.43 13.67
CA PRO A 806 -36.74 -2.65 14.33
C PRO A 806 -37.97 -3.24 13.63
N LEU A 807 -37.94 -4.53 13.37
CA LEU A 807 -39.05 -5.34 12.84
C LEU A 807 -39.69 -6.19 13.93
N LYS A 808 -38.91 -6.63 14.92
CA LYS A 808 -39.37 -7.34 16.13
C LYS A 808 -38.62 -6.78 17.33
N GLU A 809 -39.36 -6.29 18.30
CA GLU A 809 -38.88 -5.63 19.52
C GLU A 809 -39.52 -6.24 20.77
N GLN A 810 -38.90 -6.02 21.93
CA GLN A 810 -39.49 -6.33 23.23
C GLN A 810 -39.95 -5.04 23.93
N ARG A 811 -40.88 -5.21 24.88
CA ARG A 811 -41.30 -4.15 25.78
C ARG A 811 -40.04 -3.66 26.51
N PHE A 812 -39.71 -2.37 26.38
CA PHE A 812 -38.51 -1.69 26.92
C PHE A 812 -37.23 -1.68 26.07
N ASP A 813 -37.25 -2.21 24.84
CA ASP A 813 -36.11 -2.01 23.92
C ASP A 813 -35.94 -0.54 23.54
N ASP A 814 -34.70 -0.07 23.54
CA ASP A 814 -34.33 1.28 23.14
C ASP A 814 -33.78 1.27 21.70
N PHE A 815 -34.04 2.32 20.93
CA PHE A 815 -33.79 2.34 19.49
C PHE A 815 -32.95 3.53 19.05
N GLU A 816 -32.05 3.26 18.11
CA GLU A 816 -31.23 4.27 17.46
C GLU A 816 -31.29 4.05 15.94
N GLN A 817 -32.21 4.75 15.28
CA GLN A 817 -32.49 4.51 13.86
C GLN A 817 -31.30 4.86 12.95
N ILE A 818 -30.56 5.91 13.28
CA ILE A 818 -29.38 6.36 12.52
C ILE A 818 -28.16 6.13 13.39
N GLN A 819 -27.33 5.18 12.99
CA GLN A 819 -26.05 4.90 13.64
C GLN A 819 -24.93 5.25 12.68
N PHE A 820 -23.87 5.85 13.20
CA PHE A 820 -22.72 6.23 12.39
C PHE A 820 -21.42 6.12 13.18
N ASN A 821 -20.37 5.73 12.46
CA ASN A 821 -18.99 5.76 12.93
C ASN A 821 -18.12 6.43 11.87
N ILE A 822 -17.36 7.43 12.29
CA ILE A 822 -16.38 8.14 11.46
C ILE A 822 -14.99 7.76 11.98
N GLY A 823 -14.13 7.32 11.08
CA GLY A 823 -12.78 6.89 11.40
C GLY A 823 -12.76 5.50 12.04
N ARG A 824 -11.60 5.13 12.58
CA ARG A 824 -11.48 3.92 13.41
C ARG A 824 -12.04 4.27 14.78
N THR A 825 -13.16 3.68 15.17
CA THR A 825 -13.63 3.67 16.57
C THR A 825 -13.07 2.42 17.27
N PHE A 826 -13.22 2.36 18.60
CA PHE A 826 -12.72 1.25 19.41
C PHE A 826 -13.31 -0.10 19.00
#